data_AF-A0A3P3TYS8-F1
#
_entry.id   AF-A0A3P3TYS8-F1
#
_cell.length_a   1.000
_cell.length_b   1.000
_cell.length_c   1.000
_cell.angle_alpha   90.00
_cell.angle_beta   90.00
_cell.angle_gamma   90.00
#
_symmetry.space_group_name_H-M   'P 1'
#
loop_
_entity.id
_entity.type
_entity.pdbx_description
1 polymer ?
#
loop_
_entity_poly.entity_id
_entity_poly.type
_entity_poly.pdbx_seq_one_letter_code
_entity_poly.pdbx_strand_id
1 'polypeptide(L)'
;MKKRATKVMSMVLFFSLAISLMTGGLQNTKTYAAGLSIIGGGGWNETAYVEWSPVSNAEGYNVYVKPESAADSSYQQIDNELIRKYPSHWRADAVGLAAGDYVMKVEAKLTDGSKVSAVSNELSVASHDRSGFAFSTDSQYGTGSGAYNDNGTLKDGAQVLYVTSETAQTVTLDVKINSSGRVQTGVGIGEILQLRQKGYDTTPLAIRFIGKVTADDMKGQLNSSGYLQVKGKKNYAEMNMTVEGIGDDAYAYGWGILLRYTGNVEVRNLGLMLFPDDGISMDTGNANVWVHNNDLFYGTAGGDADQAKGDGSTDLKKGSTNITISYNHYWDSGKAALVGLSESAEFFVTFHHNWFDHSDSRHPRIRVASVHIYNNFYDGVSKYGVGVTTGASAFVESNYFRHAKYPMLSSLQGTDALGEGIFSGENGGVIKAFNNMIVDAASLIYANSNNGTAAANEKSFDAYLAASRNETVPGSYKALKGGTAYNNFDTSVDTGVNVADIDDASDVEQMVTAKAGRLNNGDFTWEFDNSVDDKSYALNSALMAKIRSYTTQLVSVGGNSTSPEPTPTPEPTPEPTPTPEPTPTPEPTPTPEPTPTPEPTPTPEPTPTPEPTPEPTPTPVPEPTTGEQVHNFTVAGTDSDFFDIKGNLSASKGTVEYNGLTLTHCLKIETVTRIGFTTTEDSTLTLVFNSADGKKIKIDGTSYPITDGIVSVLLAPGAHTITKDNPVNLYYMELQ
;
A
#
# COMPACT_ATOMS: atom_id res chain seq x y z
N MET A 1 -5.98 -45.55 -41.26
CA MET A 1 -5.13 -45.92 -40.10
C MET A 1 -4.66 -44.65 -39.40
N LYS A 2 -5.03 -44.52 -38.12
CA LYS A 2 -4.40 -43.74 -37.04
C LYS A 2 -4.09 -42.23 -37.24
N LYS A 3 -4.89 -41.47 -36.48
CA LYS A 3 -4.52 -40.36 -35.57
C LYS A 3 -4.16 -39.00 -36.19
N ARG A 4 -5.13 -38.08 -36.12
CA ARG A 4 -5.04 -36.79 -35.39
C ARG A 4 -6.43 -36.14 -35.39
N ALA A 5 -7.16 -36.32 -34.30
CA ALA A 5 -8.45 -35.68 -34.05
C ALA A 5 -8.23 -34.49 -33.12
N THR A 6 -8.70 -33.32 -33.56
CA THR A 6 -9.34 -32.25 -32.77
C THR A 6 -8.44 -31.56 -31.72
N LYS A 7 -7.77 -30.43 -32.02
CA LYS A 7 -8.29 -29.06 -32.19
C LYS A 7 -9.41 -28.69 -31.20
N VAL A 8 -8.95 -28.36 -29.99
CA VAL A 8 -9.37 -27.29 -29.07
C VAL A 8 -10.73 -26.63 -29.38
N MET A 9 -11.71 -26.87 -28.50
CA MET A 9 -12.78 -25.92 -28.16
C MET A 9 -13.30 -26.26 -26.75
N SER A 10 -13.82 -25.23 -26.05
CA SER A 10 -14.24 -25.15 -24.62
C SER A 10 -13.08 -24.81 -23.68
N MET A 11 -12.82 -23.56 -23.28
CA MET A 11 -13.66 -22.49 -22.73
C MET A 11 -14.45 -22.93 -21.49
N VAL A 12 -14.24 -22.18 -20.39
CA VAL A 12 -15.06 -22.01 -19.15
C VAL A 12 -14.38 -22.44 -17.83
N LEU A 13 -13.98 -21.38 -17.09
CA LEU A 13 -14.01 -21.12 -15.64
C LEU A 13 -13.34 -22.09 -14.65
N PHE A 14 -12.52 -21.51 -13.75
CA PHE A 14 -13.01 -21.19 -12.40
C PHE A 14 -12.34 -19.93 -11.83
N PHE A 15 -13.18 -18.90 -11.66
CA PHE A 15 -13.03 -17.74 -10.78
C PHE A 15 -12.90 -18.18 -9.31
N SER A 16 -12.24 -17.35 -8.51
CA SER A 16 -12.65 -17.05 -7.13
C SER A 16 -12.41 -15.54 -6.96
N LEU A 17 -13.39 -14.64 -6.96
CA LEU A 17 -14.69 -14.64 -6.28
C LEU A 17 -14.55 -15.10 -4.84
N ALA A 18 -14.63 -14.14 -3.93
CA ALA A 18 -15.05 -14.35 -2.56
C ALA A 18 -16.37 -15.15 -2.58
N ILE A 19 -16.28 -16.44 -2.23
CA ILE A 19 -17.42 -17.25 -1.83
C ILE A 19 -17.18 -17.63 -0.38
N SER A 20 -17.74 -16.82 0.52
CA SER A 20 -18.40 -17.38 1.69
C SER A 20 -19.56 -18.24 1.18
N LEU A 21 -19.44 -19.56 1.31
CA LEU A 21 -20.56 -20.51 1.46
C LEU A 21 -20.01 -21.93 1.72
N MET A 22 -20.02 -22.28 3.00
CA MET A 22 -20.21 -23.60 3.61
C MET A 22 -19.88 -24.85 2.78
N THR A 23 -18.78 -25.50 3.15
CA THR A 23 -18.74 -26.97 3.22
C THR A 23 -18.14 -27.37 4.57
N GLY A 24 -18.94 -28.11 5.35
CA GLY A 24 -18.50 -28.66 6.63
C GLY A 24 -17.53 -29.81 6.41
N GLY A 25 -16.42 -29.81 7.15
CA GLY A 25 -15.43 -30.88 7.14
C GLY A 25 -14.31 -30.62 8.13
N LEU A 26 -14.50 -31.14 9.35
CA LEU A 26 -13.56 -31.25 10.47
C LEU A 26 -12.83 -29.97 10.92
N GLN A 27 -13.52 -29.27 11.82
CA GLN A 27 -12.90 -28.36 12.77
C GLN A 27 -11.93 -29.13 13.70
N ASN A 28 -10.68 -28.71 13.75
CA ASN A 28 -9.88 -28.81 14.97
C ASN A 28 -10.13 -27.55 15.80
N THR A 29 -11.37 -27.39 16.28
CA THR A 29 -11.70 -26.36 17.25
C THR A 29 -11.14 -26.79 18.60
N LYS A 30 -10.19 -26.01 19.13
CA LYS A 30 -10.03 -25.93 20.59
C LYS A 30 -11.42 -25.60 21.14
N THR A 31 -11.95 -26.47 22.00
CA THR A 31 -13.30 -26.32 22.57
C THR A 31 -13.38 -25.05 23.41
N TYR A 32 -14.21 -24.09 22.97
CA TYR A 32 -14.57 -22.88 23.73
C TYR A 32 -16.08 -22.83 23.95
N ALA A 33 -16.49 -22.22 25.07
CA ALA A 33 -17.84 -22.26 25.60
C ALA A 33 -18.95 -21.88 24.58
N ALA A 34 -20.14 -22.45 24.73
CA ALA A 34 -21.31 -22.09 23.94
C ALA A 34 -21.58 -20.56 24.04
N GLY A 35 -21.44 -19.81 22.93
CA GLY A 35 -21.88 -18.41 22.90
C GLY A 35 -21.27 -17.52 21.80
N LEU A 36 -19.95 -17.52 21.61
CA LEU A 36 -19.23 -16.61 20.69
C LEU A 36 -18.41 -17.40 19.67
N SER A 37 -18.50 -17.04 18.39
CA SER A 37 -17.74 -17.68 17.30
C SER A 37 -17.13 -16.64 16.39
N ILE A 38 -15.81 -16.68 16.24
CA ILE A 38 -15.09 -16.02 15.14
C ILE A 38 -15.43 -16.79 13.86
N ILE A 39 -15.83 -16.06 12.83
CA ILE A 39 -16.31 -16.60 11.55
C ILE A 39 -15.40 -16.22 10.37
N GLY A 40 -14.48 -15.28 10.59
CA GLY A 40 -13.52 -14.83 9.60
C GLY A 40 -12.37 -14.07 10.26
N GLY A 41 -11.28 -13.90 9.53
CA GLY A 41 -10.13 -13.13 9.93
C GLY A 41 -8.97 -13.33 8.97
N GLY A 42 -8.08 -12.35 8.94
CA GLY A 42 -6.88 -12.39 8.10
C GLY A 42 -5.89 -11.31 8.51
N GLY A 43 -4.67 -11.44 8.03
CA GLY A 43 -3.70 -10.36 8.05
C GLY A 43 -3.55 -9.71 6.68
N TRP A 44 -3.11 -8.46 6.69
CA TRP A 44 -2.77 -7.65 5.53
C TRP A 44 -1.54 -6.81 5.87
N ASN A 45 -1.21 -5.83 5.05
CA ASN A 45 -0.13 -4.91 5.33
C ASN A 45 -0.46 -4.11 6.61
N GLU A 46 0.34 -4.34 7.66
CA GLU A 46 0.33 -3.64 8.95
C GLU A 46 -1.01 -3.70 9.71
N THR A 47 -1.86 -4.65 9.32
CA THR A 47 -3.23 -4.81 9.81
C THR A 47 -3.56 -6.28 10.00
N ALA A 48 -4.21 -6.62 11.12
CA ALA A 48 -4.88 -7.90 11.33
C ALA A 48 -6.36 -7.64 11.62
N TYR A 49 -7.26 -8.47 11.11
CA TYR A 49 -8.69 -8.33 11.37
C TYR A 49 -9.36 -9.65 11.72
N VAL A 50 -10.48 -9.56 12.43
CA VAL A 50 -11.37 -10.68 12.76
C VAL A 50 -12.83 -10.29 12.60
N GLU A 51 -13.65 -11.25 12.22
CA GLU A 51 -15.10 -11.15 12.13
C GLU A 51 -15.76 -12.19 13.02
N TRP A 52 -16.87 -11.85 13.67
CA TRP A 52 -17.59 -12.78 14.54
C TRP A 52 -19.11 -12.63 14.44
N SER A 53 -19.80 -13.72 14.76
CA SER A 53 -21.27 -13.71 14.85
C SER A 53 -21.74 -12.93 16.08
N PRO A 54 -22.83 -12.16 15.98
CA PRO A 54 -23.42 -11.49 17.15
C PRO A 54 -23.82 -12.50 18.23
N VAL A 55 -23.50 -12.18 19.48
CA VAL A 55 -23.88 -12.98 20.66
C VAL A 55 -25.17 -12.43 21.26
N SER A 56 -26.15 -13.31 21.53
CA SER A 56 -27.39 -12.92 22.21
C SER A 56 -27.09 -12.36 23.59
N ASN A 57 -27.75 -11.26 23.95
CA ASN A 57 -27.58 -10.55 25.23
C ASN A 57 -26.16 -9.98 25.46
N ALA A 58 -25.34 -9.83 24.43
CA ALA A 58 -24.12 -9.04 24.55
C ALA A 58 -24.46 -7.53 24.62
N GLU A 59 -23.93 -6.85 25.63
CA GLU A 59 -23.96 -5.39 25.75
C GLU A 59 -22.88 -4.73 24.89
N GLY A 60 -21.82 -5.47 24.59
CA GLY A 60 -20.70 -5.00 23.80
C GLY A 60 -19.55 -6.00 23.73
N TYR A 61 -18.48 -5.60 23.05
CA TYR A 61 -17.29 -6.39 22.78
C TYR A 61 -16.03 -5.59 23.10
N ASN A 62 -15.04 -6.28 23.66
CA ASN A 62 -13.65 -5.83 23.66
C ASN A 62 -12.86 -6.75 22.73
N VAL A 63 -11.88 -6.18 22.04
CA VAL A 63 -10.99 -6.94 21.16
C VAL A 63 -9.55 -6.67 21.55
N TYR A 64 -8.74 -7.72 21.55
CA TYR A 64 -7.35 -7.67 21.93
C TYR A 64 -6.48 -8.31 20.84
N VAL A 65 -5.25 -7.86 20.72
CA VAL A 65 -4.25 -8.41 19.79
C VAL A 65 -2.94 -8.66 20.52
N LYS A 66 -2.22 -9.72 20.14
CA LYS A 66 -0.83 -9.98 20.55
C LYS A 66 -0.08 -10.66 19.40
N PRO A 67 1.26 -10.55 19.34
CA PRO A 67 2.07 -11.47 18.54
C PRO A 67 1.76 -12.91 18.96
N GLU A 68 1.70 -13.84 18.01
CA GLU A 68 1.24 -15.19 18.35
C GLU A 68 2.20 -15.91 19.30
N SER A 69 3.51 -15.72 19.11
CA SER A 69 4.54 -16.26 20.00
C SER A 69 4.54 -15.65 21.42
N ALA A 70 3.82 -14.55 21.65
CA ALA A 70 3.80 -13.87 22.95
C ALA A 70 2.83 -14.55 23.94
N ALA A 71 3.14 -14.42 25.24
CA ALA A 71 2.27 -14.90 26.31
C ALA A 71 0.93 -14.14 26.34
N ASP A 72 -0.12 -14.77 26.87
CA ASP A 72 -1.46 -14.17 26.99
C ASP A 72 -1.50 -12.87 27.82
N SER A 73 -0.51 -12.65 28.71
CA SER A 73 -0.36 -11.39 29.42
C SER A 73 -0.05 -10.20 28.51
N SER A 74 0.38 -10.46 27.27
CA SER A 74 0.79 -9.43 26.30
C SER A 74 -0.37 -8.91 25.45
N TYR A 75 -1.58 -9.46 25.57
CA TYR A 75 -2.76 -8.95 24.88
C TYR A 75 -2.95 -7.45 25.14
N GLN A 76 -2.89 -6.66 24.07
CA GLN A 76 -3.24 -5.25 24.08
C GLN A 76 -4.65 -5.08 23.57
N GLN A 77 -5.47 -4.32 24.29
CA GLN A 77 -6.79 -3.96 23.81
C GLN A 77 -6.65 -2.96 22.66
N ILE A 78 -7.39 -3.18 21.58
CA ILE A 78 -7.49 -2.20 20.50
C ILE A 78 -8.52 -1.12 20.88
N ASP A 79 -8.42 0.04 20.24
CA ASP A 79 -9.39 1.11 20.43
C ASP A 79 -10.80 0.67 20.02
N ASN A 80 -11.81 1.15 20.75
CA ASN A 80 -13.19 0.72 20.55
C ASN A 80 -13.71 1.10 19.15
N GLU A 81 -13.22 2.21 18.60
CA GLU A 81 -13.56 2.72 17.28
C GLU A 81 -13.13 1.77 16.15
N LEU A 82 -12.17 0.88 16.42
CA LEU A 82 -11.75 -0.16 15.48
C LEU A 82 -12.69 -1.36 15.47
N ILE A 83 -13.68 -1.40 16.36
CA ILE A 83 -14.74 -2.41 16.42
C ILE A 83 -16.00 -1.88 15.73
N ARG A 84 -16.51 -2.62 14.75
CA ARG A 84 -17.60 -2.21 13.86
C ARG A 84 -18.69 -3.27 13.78
N LYS A 85 -19.93 -2.80 13.72
CA LYS A 85 -21.11 -3.65 13.56
C LYS A 85 -21.62 -3.58 12.13
N TYR A 86 -21.93 -4.74 11.57
CA TYR A 86 -22.59 -4.93 10.28
C TYR A 86 -23.91 -5.70 10.48
N PRO A 87 -24.77 -5.83 9.45
CA PRO A 87 -26.09 -6.44 9.60
C PRO A 87 -26.03 -7.91 10.05
N SER A 88 -25.00 -8.65 9.63
CA SER A 88 -24.86 -10.09 9.89
C SER A 88 -23.74 -10.47 10.86
N HIS A 89 -22.81 -9.55 11.12
CA HIS A 89 -21.59 -9.85 11.87
C HIS A 89 -21.01 -8.59 12.51
N TRP A 90 -19.99 -8.79 13.33
CA TRP A 90 -19.11 -7.73 13.81
C TRP A 90 -17.72 -7.95 13.26
N ARG A 91 -16.94 -6.87 13.17
CA ARG A 91 -15.56 -6.88 12.71
C ARG A 91 -14.69 -5.99 13.59
N ALA A 92 -13.41 -6.34 13.70
CA ALA A 92 -12.40 -5.51 14.31
C ALA A 92 -11.09 -5.57 13.53
N ASP A 93 -10.40 -4.44 13.40
CA ASP A 93 -9.14 -4.33 12.66
C ASP A 93 -8.07 -3.72 13.58
N ALA A 94 -7.10 -4.53 13.99
CA ALA A 94 -5.89 -4.07 14.67
C ALA A 94 -4.91 -3.51 13.63
N VAL A 95 -4.65 -2.21 13.70
CA VAL A 95 -3.83 -1.46 12.72
C VAL A 95 -2.57 -0.89 13.36
N GLY A 96 -1.54 -0.65 12.57
CA GLY A 96 -0.24 -0.19 13.05
C GLY A 96 0.59 -1.31 13.67
N LEU A 97 0.47 -2.50 13.11
CA LEU A 97 1.22 -3.68 13.51
C LEU A 97 2.51 -3.77 12.69
N ALA A 98 3.58 -4.26 13.31
CA ALA A 98 4.75 -4.68 12.56
C ALA A 98 4.44 -5.97 11.79
N ALA A 99 5.22 -6.27 10.75
CA ALA A 99 5.14 -7.56 10.09
C ALA A 99 5.43 -8.71 11.07
N GLY A 100 4.68 -9.79 10.93
CA GLY A 100 4.76 -10.97 11.79
C GLY A 100 3.40 -11.63 11.99
N ASP A 101 3.38 -12.68 12.81
CA ASP A 101 2.17 -13.45 13.08
C ASP A 101 1.49 -13.02 14.37
N TYR A 102 0.17 -12.88 14.32
CA TYR A 102 -0.65 -12.38 15.42
C TYR A 102 -1.84 -13.29 15.70
N VAL A 103 -2.38 -13.18 16.90
CA VAL A 103 -3.72 -13.66 17.23
C VAL A 103 -4.55 -12.55 17.84
N MET A 104 -5.85 -12.56 17.53
CA MET A 104 -6.82 -11.64 18.09
C MET A 104 -7.81 -12.39 18.99
N LYS A 105 -8.17 -11.77 20.10
CA LYS A 105 -9.15 -12.29 21.06
C LYS A 105 -10.35 -11.36 21.10
N VAL A 106 -11.53 -11.90 20.86
CA VAL A 106 -12.81 -11.21 21.02
C VAL A 106 -13.42 -11.63 22.35
N GLU A 107 -13.87 -10.66 23.15
CA GLU A 107 -14.56 -10.88 24.41
C GLU A 107 -15.92 -10.16 24.38
N ALA A 108 -17.01 -10.91 24.47
CA ALA A 108 -18.35 -10.37 24.61
C ALA A 108 -18.69 -10.19 26.10
N LYS A 109 -19.19 -9.01 26.47
CA LYS A 109 -19.73 -8.72 27.80
C LYS A 109 -21.24 -8.93 27.79
N LEU A 110 -21.76 -9.86 28.59
CA LEU A 110 -23.18 -10.19 28.64
C LEU A 110 -23.93 -9.34 29.67
N THR A 111 -25.24 -9.20 29.51
CA THR A 111 -26.12 -8.41 30.39
C THR A 111 -26.15 -8.88 31.85
N ASP A 112 -25.80 -10.14 32.13
CA ASP A 112 -25.69 -10.67 33.49
C ASP A 112 -24.32 -10.41 34.14
N GLY A 113 -23.44 -9.68 33.44
CA GLY A 113 -22.07 -9.38 33.86
C GLY A 113 -21.05 -10.48 33.55
N SER A 114 -21.47 -11.62 33.01
CA SER A 114 -20.56 -12.67 32.56
C SER A 114 -19.88 -12.32 31.23
N LYS A 115 -18.82 -13.07 30.90
CA LYS A 115 -18.03 -12.86 29.69
C LYS A 115 -17.86 -14.16 28.95
N VAL A 116 -17.93 -14.10 27.62
CA VAL A 116 -17.55 -15.20 26.73
C VAL A 116 -16.51 -14.69 25.74
N SER A 117 -15.51 -15.50 25.44
CA SER A 117 -14.40 -15.11 24.57
C SER A 117 -14.06 -16.17 23.55
N ALA A 118 -13.46 -15.72 22.45
CA ALA A 118 -12.93 -16.55 21.37
C ALA A 118 -11.60 -15.96 20.91
N VAL A 119 -10.66 -16.82 20.51
CA VAL A 119 -9.35 -16.44 19.96
C VAL A 119 -9.30 -16.90 18.52
N SER A 120 -8.77 -16.06 17.63
CA SER A 120 -8.60 -16.37 16.22
C SER A 120 -7.56 -17.47 16.02
N ASN A 121 -7.51 -18.00 14.80
CA ASN A 121 -6.28 -18.63 14.32
C ASN A 121 -5.19 -17.57 14.12
N GLU A 122 -3.99 -18.02 13.76
CA GLU A 122 -2.89 -17.16 13.35
C GLU A 122 -3.29 -16.23 12.19
N LEU A 123 -2.86 -14.98 12.28
CA LEU A 123 -3.10 -13.91 11.32
C LEU A 123 -1.74 -13.33 10.90
N SER A 124 -1.31 -13.62 9.67
CA SER A 124 0.00 -13.17 9.16
C SER A 124 -0.07 -11.76 8.60
N VAL A 125 0.63 -10.83 9.24
CA VAL A 125 0.71 -9.41 8.88
C VAL A 125 1.97 -9.16 8.09
N ALA A 126 1.85 -8.45 6.97
CA ALA A 126 2.98 -8.05 6.13
C ALA A 126 3.35 -6.56 6.35
N SER A 127 4.51 -6.13 5.86
CA SER A 127 4.88 -4.70 5.82
C SER A 127 4.35 -4.06 4.52
N HIS A 128 4.04 -2.76 4.56
CA HIS A 128 3.95 -2.02 3.30
C HIS A 128 5.32 -1.87 2.64
N ASP A 129 5.33 -1.89 1.30
CA ASP A 129 6.50 -1.69 0.45
C ASP A 129 6.92 -0.21 0.41
N ARG A 130 7.97 0.13 1.15
CA ARG A 130 8.49 1.50 1.34
C ARG A 130 9.58 1.83 0.33
N SER A 131 9.24 1.70 -0.96
CA SER A 131 10.16 1.98 -2.07
C SER A 131 9.84 3.31 -2.78
N GLY A 132 10.83 3.86 -3.47
CA GLY A 132 10.70 5.07 -4.27
C GLY A 132 11.19 6.35 -3.59
N PHE A 133 11.07 7.48 -4.30
CA PHE A 133 11.72 8.72 -3.90
C PHE A 133 11.25 9.31 -2.57
N ALA A 134 10.06 8.94 -2.07
CA ALA A 134 9.64 9.34 -0.72
C ALA A 134 10.50 8.71 0.40
N PHE A 135 11.21 7.61 0.08
CA PHE A 135 12.08 6.83 0.99
C PHE A 135 13.55 6.84 0.57
N SER A 136 13.88 7.60 -0.48
CA SER A 136 15.27 7.82 -0.88
C SER A 136 16.08 8.44 0.26
N THR A 137 17.32 8.00 0.42
CA THR A 137 18.26 8.56 1.40
C THR A 137 18.62 10.02 1.11
N ASP A 138 18.46 10.45 -0.14
CA ASP A 138 18.66 11.83 -0.59
C ASP A 138 17.42 12.72 -0.37
N SER A 139 16.28 12.13 0.01
CA SER A 139 15.04 12.86 0.25
C SER A 139 15.09 13.65 1.57
N GLN A 140 14.35 14.76 1.64
CA GLN A 140 14.44 15.71 2.77
C GLN A 140 14.21 15.06 4.14
N TYR A 141 13.33 14.07 4.22
CA TYR A 141 12.98 13.38 5.47
C TYR A 141 13.42 11.92 5.53
N GLY A 142 13.93 11.34 4.44
CA GLY A 142 14.28 9.92 4.34
C GLY A 142 13.08 8.94 4.41
N THR A 143 11.87 9.43 4.67
CA THR A 143 10.66 8.60 4.79
C THR A 143 9.40 9.39 4.44
N GLY A 144 8.41 8.70 3.87
CA GLY A 144 7.05 9.17 3.67
C GLY A 144 6.02 8.55 4.62
N SER A 145 6.43 7.79 5.64
CA SER A 145 5.56 7.01 6.54
C SER A 145 4.68 7.84 7.50
N GLY A 146 4.67 9.17 7.38
CA GLY A 146 3.74 10.03 8.11
C GLY A 146 3.83 9.86 9.63
N ALA A 147 2.73 9.41 10.25
CA ALA A 147 2.61 9.18 11.69
C ALA A 147 3.19 7.83 12.17
N TYR A 148 3.63 6.98 11.25
CA TYR A 148 4.15 5.65 11.50
C TYR A 148 5.67 5.60 11.35
N ASN A 149 6.27 4.63 12.02
CA ASN A 149 7.64 4.18 11.78
C ASN A 149 7.68 3.33 10.50
N ASP A 150 8.88 3.14 9.95
CA ASP A 150 9.04 2.35 8.72
C ASP A 150 8.82 0.84 8.92
N ASN A 151 8.64 0.38 10.16
CA ASN A 151 8.21 -0.98 10.48
C ASN A 151 6.69 -1.13 10.60
N GLY A 152 5.92 -0.07 10.36
CA GLY A 152 4.45 -0.07 10.43
C GLY A 152 3.84 0.27 11.79
N THR A 153 4.62 0.39 12.87
CA THR A 153 4.07 0.81 14.17
C THR A 153 3.91 2.32 14.27
N LEU A 154 2.96 2.79 15.08
CA LEU A 154 2.83 4.22 15.37
C LEU A 154 4.12 4.77 16.00
N LYS A 155 4.51 6.00 15.63
CA LYS A 155 5.60 6.72 16.28
C LYS A 155 5.30 6.97 17.76
N ASP A 156 6.34 7.09 18.56
CA ASP A 156 6.22 7.42 19.98
C ASP A 156 5.45 8.74 20.17
N GLY A 157 4.43 8.70 21.03
CA GLY A 157 3.58 9.85 21.31
C GLY A 157 2.65 10.24 20.16
N ALA A 158 2.50 9.40 19.12
CA ALA A 158 1.52 9.64 18.06
C ALA A 158 0.11 9.78 18.65
N GLN A 159 -0.61 10.77 18.15
CA GLN A 159 -2.03 10.98 18.43
C GLN A 159 -2.85 10.28 17.34
N VAL A 160 -4.02 9.77 17.71
CA VAL A 160 -4.94 9.09 16.80
C VAL A 160 -6.30 9.79 16.85
N LEU A 161 -6.88 10.09 15.69
CA LEU A 161 -8.23 10.63 15.55
C LEU A 161 -9.09 9.67 14.73
N TYR A 162 -10.28 9.36 15.24
CA TYR A 162 -11.27 8.52 14.56
C TYR A 162 -12.39 9.38 13.97
N VAL A 163 -12.45 9.43 12.65
CA VAL A 163 -13.40 10.23 11.89
C VAL A 163 -14.43 9.33 11.22
N THR A 164 -15.70 9.53 11.56
CA THR A 164 -16.87 8.84 11.03
C THR A 164 -17.85 9.87 10.45
N SER A 165 -18.95 9.41 9.84
CA SER A 165 -20.06 10.30 9.45
C SER A 165 -20.64 11.08 10.64
N GLU A 166 -20.57 10.52 11.86
CA GLU A 166 -21.11 11.15 13.08
C GLU A 166 -20.10 12.07 13.78
N THR A 167 -18.80 11.79 13.64
CA THR A 167 -17.75 12.44 14.43
C THR A 167 -16.95 13.50 13.69
N ALA A 168 -17.04 13.59 12.35
CA ALA A 168 -16.24 14.51 11.54
C ALA A 168 -16.24 15.98 12.02
N GLN A 169 -17.39 16.45 12.51
CA GLN A 169 -17.56 17.83 13.00
C GLN A 169 -17.31 17.99 14.51
N THR A 170 -17.11 16.90 15.24
CA THR A 170 -17.11 16.88 16.71
C THR A 170 -15.86 16.27 17.33
N VAL A 171 -15.02 15.57 16.56
CA VAL A 171 -13.71 15.10 17.04
C VAL A 171 -12.92 16.25 17.65
N THR A 172 -12.24 16.02 18.75
CA THR A 172 -11.46 17.05 19.43
C THR A 172 -10.00 16.68 19.53
N LEU A 173 -9.13 17.68 19.43
CA LEU A 173 -7.72 17.51 19.71
C LEU A 173 -7.13 18.77 20.32
N ASP A 174 -6.36 18.59 21.40
CA ASP A 174 -5.51 19.62 21.96
C ASP A 174 -4.29 19.85 21.07
N VAL A 175 -4.16 21.07 20.54
CA VAL A 175 -3.09 21.45 19.61
C VAL A 175 -2.23 22.55 20.21
N LYS A 176 -0.91 22.40 20.15
CA LYS A 176 0.05 23.47 20.49
C LYS A 176 -0.01 24.57 19.42
N ILE A 177 -0.32 25.80 19.82
CA ILE A 177 -0.57 26.92 18.89
C ILE A 177 0.49 28.02 18.91
N ASN A 178 1.50 27.93 19.77
CA ASN A 178 2.61 28.88 19.83
C ASN A 178 3.90 28.26 20.44
N SER A 179 5.00 29.01 20.40
CA SER A 179 6.31 28.57 20.91
C SER A 179 6.41 28.48 22.44
N SER A 180 5.46 29.07 23.18
CA SER A 180 5.41 28.93 24.65
C SER A 180 4.69 27.65 25.09
N GLY A 181 4.25 26.81 24.14
CA GLY A 181 3.52 25.58 24.42
C GLY A 181 2.05 25.79 24.80
N ARG A 182 1.45 26.96 24.50
CA ARG A 182 0.02 27.18 24.73
C ARG A 182 -0.77 26.20 23.86
N VAL A 183 -1.73 25.52 24.50
CA VAL A 183 -2.64 24.57 23.86
C VAL A 183 -4.00 25.22 23.60
N GLN A 184 -4.63 24.86 22.48
CA GLN A 184 -6.03 25.11 22.17
C GLN A 184 -6.67 23.79 21.72
N THR A 185 -7.82 23.45 22.31
CA THR A 185 -8.67 22.36 21.84
C THR A 185 -9.34 22.78 20.54
N GLY A 186 -9.03 22.10 19.43
CA GLY A 186 -9.79 22.21 18.19
C GLY A 186 -10.99 21.26 18.20
N VAL A 187 -12.09 21.67 17.57
CA VAL A 187 -13.32 20.87 17.44
C VAL A 187 -13.67 20.69 15.96
N GLY A 188 -13.78 19.44 15.53
CA GLY A 188 -13.90 19.04 14.14
C GLY A 188 -12.55 18.96 13.43
N ILE A 189 -12.45 18.04 12.46
CA ILE A 189 -11.16 17.74 11.80
C ILE A 189 -10.60 18.95 11.04
N GLY A 190 -11.47 19.82 10.49
CA GLY A 190 -11.05 21.02 9.79
C GLY A 190 -10.38 22.05 10.69
N GLU A 191 -10.94 22.32 11.87
CA GLU A 191 -10.33 23.25 12.83
C GLU A 191 -9.00 22.69 13.35
N ILE A 192 -8.94 21.40 13.68
CA ILE A 192 -7.72 20.74 14.14
C ILE A 192 -6.58 20.95 13.13
N LEU A 193 -6.83 20.70 11.84
CA LEU A 193 -5.84 20.89 10.78
C LEU A 193 -5.45 22.36 10.60
N GLN A 194 -6.38 23.30 10.75
CA GLN A 194 -6.08 24.74 10.71
C GLN A 194 -5.20 25.19 11.90
N LEU A 195 -5.41 24.62 13.09
CA LEU A 195 -4.56 24.89 14.24
C LEU A 195 -3.15 24.32 14.02
N ARG A 196 -3.05 23.08 13.51
CA ARG A 196 -1.78 22.42 13.17
C ARG A 196 -0.99 23.17 12.11
N GLN A 197 -1.66 23.78 11.14
CA GLN A 197 -1.03 24.62 10.10
C GLN A 197 -0.16 25.74 10.68
N LYS A 198 -0.39 26.19 11.93
CA LYS A 198 0.46 27.18 12.59
C LYS A 198 1.91 26.69 12.81
N GLY A 199 2.14 25.37 12.74
CA GLY A 199 3.45 24.73 12.75
C GLY A 199 4.14 24.72 14.11
N TYR A 200 3.38 24.76 15.20
CA TYR A 200 3.91 24.64 16.56
C TYR A 200 3.68 23.27 17.19
N ASP A 201 2.76 22.49 16.62
CA ASP A 201 2.52 21.11 17.00
C ASP A 201 3.00 20.16 15.90
N THR A 202 4.10 19.46 16.18
CA THR A 202 4.71 18.48 15.28
C THR A 202 4.53 17.05 15.79
N THR A 203 3.68 16.86 16.81
CA THR A 203 3.37 15.54 17.35
C THR A 203 2.79 14.66 16.24
N PRO A 204 3.27 13.42 16.00
CA PRO A 204 2.74 12.59 14.94
C PRO A 204 1.22 12.40 15.04
N LEU A 205 0.50 12.36 13.92
CA LEU A 205 -0.97 12.27 13.89
C LEU A 205 -1.46 11.28 12.85
N ALA A 206 -2.11 10.21 13.30
CA ALA A 206 -2.90 9.34 12.45
C ALA A 206 -4.37 9.79 12.46
N ILE A 207 -4.92 10.07 11.28
CA ILE A 207 -6.34 10.40 11.07
C ILE A 207 -6.98 9.21 10.38
N ARG A 208 -7.82 8.48 11.12
CA ARG A 208 -8.44 7.23 10.73
C ARG A 208 -9.90 7.46 10.35
N PHE A 209 -10.20 7.34 9.06
CA PHE A 209 -11.56 7.39 8.54
C PHE A 209 -12.20 6.00 8.61
N ILE A 210 -13.43 5.95 9.11
CA ILE A 210 -14.20 4.70 9.24
C ILE A 210 -15.54 4.84 8.53
N GLY A 211 -15.84 3.88 7.66
CA GLY A 211 -17.06 3.85 6.88
C GLY A 211 -17.13 4.93 5.80
N LYS A 212 -18.34 5.12 5.26
CA LYS A 212 -18.62 6.15 4.25
C LYS A 212 -18.82 7.51 4.90
N VAL A 213 -17.85 8.43 4.72
CA VAL A 213 -17.95 9.81 5.18
C VAL A 213 -18.26 10.70 3.98
N THR A 214 -19.42 11.36 4.00
CA THR A 214 -19.91 12.20 2.90
C THR A 214 -19.44 13.65 3.03
N ALA A 215 -19.54 14.42 1.94
CA ALA A 215 -19.29 15.86 1.96
C ALA A 215 -20.21 16.61 2.95
N ASP A 216 -21.44 16.14 3.15
CA ASP A 216 -22.37 16.70 4.12
C ASP A 216 -21.95 16.41 5.56
N ASP A 217 -21.44 15.21 5.84
CA ASP A 217 -20.84 14.87 7.14
C ASP A 217 -19.62 15.76 7.42
N MET A 218 -18.88 16.12 6.38
CA MET A 218 -17.71 17.00 6.42
C MET A 218 -18.04 18.50 6.31
N LYS A 219 -19.30 18.89 6.51
CA LYS A 219 -19.73 20.30 6.42
C LYS A 219 -18.94 21.18 7.41
N GLY A 220 -18.36 22.26 6.87
CA GLY A 220 -17.49 23.17 7.64
C GLY A 220 -16.08 22.64 7.91
N GLN A 221 -15.80 21.37 7.57
CA GLN A 221 -14.47 20.75 7.73
C GLN A 221 -13.63 20.82 6.45
N LEU A 222 -14.29 20.92 5.30
CA LEU A 222 -13.66 21.07 3.99
C LEU A 222 -13.36 22.55 3.69
N ASN A 223 -12.36 22.80 2.87
CA ASN A 223 -12.14 24.12 2.29
C ASN A 223 -13.24 24.47 1.27
N SER A 224 -13.22 25.70 0.76
CA SER A 224 -14.20 26.21 -0.20
C SER A 224 -14.26 25.45 -1.53
N SER A 225 -13.27 24.61 -1.82
CA SER A 225 -13.19 23.79 -3.04
C SER A 225 -13.56 22.32 -2.79
N GLY A 226 -14.05 21.98 -1.60
CA GLY A 226 -14.51 20.63 -1.27
C GLY A 226 -13.40 19.66 -0.85
N TYR A 227 -12.25 20.17 -0.38
CA TYR A 227 -11.15 19.32 0.07
C TYR A 227 -10.94 19.34 1.57
N LEU A 228 -10.61 18.18 2.14
CA LEU A 228 -9.90 18.12 3.40
C LEU A 228 -8.46 18.59 3.16
N GLN A 229 -8.10 19.74 3.72
CA GLN A 229 -6.80 20.34 3.48
C GLN A 229 -5.83 20.03 4.62
N VAL A 230 -4.78 19.27 4.32
CA VAL A 230 -3.61 19.13 5.18
C VAL A 230 -2.58 20.15 4.70
N LYS A 231 -2.31 21.16 5.53
CA LYS A 231 -1.46 22.28 5.15
C LYS A 231 -0.39 22.59 6.19
N GLY A 232 0.86 22.63 5.72
CA GLY A 232 1.99 23.10 6.50
C GLY A 232 2.10 24.63 6.57
N LYS A 233 2.88 25.13 7.53
CA LYS A 233 3.11 26.57 7.73
C LYS A 233 3.84 27.24 6.55
N LYS A 234 4.73 26.50 5.91
CA LYS A 234 5.64 26.91 4.81
C LYS A 234 6.03 25.66 4.03
N ASN A 235 6.51 25.80 2.79
CA ASN A 235 6.93 24.67 1.95
C ASN A 235 7.71 23.63 2.74
N TYR A 236 7.36 22.36 2.52
CA TYR A 236 8.01 21.20 3.11
C TYR A 236 8.04 21.25 4.64
N ALA A 237 6.97 21.72 5.29
CA ALA A 237 6.89 21.69 6.74
C ALA A 237 6.62 20.25 7.21
N GLU A 238 7.46 19.73 8.09
CA GLU A 238 7.29 18.39 8.65
C GLU A 238 5.96 18.29 9.41
N MET A 239 5.09 17.40 8.94
CA MET A 239 3.76 17.19 9.50
C MET A 239 3.69 15.91 10.33
N ASN A 240 4.44 14.87 9.96
CA ASN A 240 4.36 13.52 10.55
C ASN A 240 2.91 13.03 10.63
N MET A 241 2.18 13.12 9.51
CA MET A 241 0.74 12.90 9.49
C MET A 241 0.36 11.81 8.51
N THR A 242 -0.53 10.92 8.93
CA THR A 242 -1.14 9.89 8.07
C THR A 242 -2.64 10.12 7.99
N VAL A 243 -3.19 10.09 6.78
CA VAL A 243 -4.63 10.07 6.51
C VAL A 243 -4.97 8.68 5.97
N GLU A 244 -5.66 7.86 6.75
CA GLU A 244 -5.91 6.46 6.41
C GLU A 244 -7.38 6.05 6.55
N GLY A 245 -7.83 5.14 5.70
CA GLY A 245 -9.09 4.44 5.89
C GLY A 245 -8.90 3.15 6.71
N ILE A 246 -9.92 2.78 7.48
CA ILE A 246 -9.93 1.55 8.28
C ILE A 246 -10.85 0.51 7.63
N GLY A 247 -10.39 -0.74 7.53
CA GLY A 247 -11.12 -1.82 6.86
C GLY A 247 -11.16 -1.66 5.34
N ASP A 248 -12.14 -2.33 4.73
CA ASP A 248 -12.40 -2.39 3.30
C ASP A 248 -13.56 -1.47 2.86
N ASP A 249 -14.12 -0.68 3.78
CA ASP A 249 -15.35 0.11 3.58
C ASP A 249 -15.22 1.60 3.96
N ALA A 250 -13.99 2.11 4.12
CA ALA A 250 -13.72 3.52 4.37
C ALA A 250 -13.72 4.35 3.08
N TYR A 251 -14.61 5.36 3.01
CA TYR A 251 -14.78 6.22 1.83
C TYR A 251 -14.79 7.70 2.14
N ALA A 252 -14.05 8.46 1.32
CA ALA A 252 -14.29 9.88 1.09
C ALA A 252 -15.29 10.03 -0.07
N TYR A 253 -16.52 10.45 0.25
CA TYR A 253 -17.62 10.49 -0.72
C TYR A 253 -18.10 11.92 -0.97
N GLY A 254 -17.83 12.45 -2.16
CA GLY A 254 -18.18 13.83 -2.53
C GLY A 254 -17.12 14.88 -2.17
N TRP A 255 -15.96 14.46 -1.68
CA TRP A 255 -14.85 15.34 -1.26
C TRP A 255 -13.51 14.69 -1.55
N GLY A 256 -12.44 15.49 -1.62
CA GLY A 256 -11.08 15.05 -1.93
C GLY A 256 -10.06 15.48 -0.89
N ILE A 257 -8.78 15.14 -1.10
CA ILE A 257 -7.67 15.49 -0.20
C ILE A 257 -6.77 16.51 -0.90
N LEU A 258 -6.40 17.58 -0.18
CA LEU A 258 -5.47 18.60 -0.66
C LEU A 258 -4.28 18.75 0.28
N LEU A 259 -3.09 18.38 -0.19
CA LEU A 259 -1.82 18.53 0.50
C LEU A 259 -1.10 19.80 0.03
N ARG A 260 -0.77 20.66 0.99
CA ARG A 260 -0.07 21.93 0.75
C ARG A 260 1.06 22.11 1.74
N TYR A 261 2.25 22.41 1.24
CA TYR A 261 3.39 22.78 2.07
C TYR A 261 3.78 21.69 3.08
N THR A 262 3.47 20.42 2.80
CA THR A 262 3.64 19.32 3.75
C THR A 262 4.98 18.58 3.56
N GLY A 263 5.48 18.01 4.64
CA GLY A 263 6.68 17.18 4.71
C GLY A 263 6.37 15.91 5.51
N ASN A 264 6.76 14.73 5.00
CA ASN A 264 6.48 13.44 5.63
C ASN A 264 4.99 13.21 5.91
N VAL A 265 4.22 12.94 4.84
CA VAL A 265 2.78 12.70 4.90
C VAL A 265 2.41 11.44 4.11
N GLU A 266 1.52 10.65 4.69
CA GLU A 266 1.01 9.40 4.11
C GLU A 266 -0.52 9.51 3.87
N VAL A 267 -1.00 9.00 2.73
CA VAL A 267 -2.42 8.89 2.40
C VAL A 267 -2.72 7.48 1.89
N ARG A 268 -3.50 6.70 2.64
CA ARG A 268 -3.68 5.27 2.35
C ARG A 268 -5.05 4.67 2.62
N ASN A 269 -5.32 3.53 2.00
CA ASN A 269 -6.47 2.68 2.27
C ASN A 269 -7.85 3.40 2.19
N LEU A 270 -7.99 4.38 1.31
CA LEU A 270 -9.23 5.15 1.12
C LEU A 270 -9.87 4.89 -0.24
N GLY A 271 -11.20 4.76 -0.24
CA GLY A 271 -11.99 4.84 -1.46
C GLY A 271 -12.43 6.28 -1.70
N LEU A 272 -12.06 6.86 -2.83
CA LEU A 272 -12.42 8.24 -3.18
C LEU A 272 -13.45 8.23 -4.31
N MET A 273 -14.67 8.67 -4.01
CA MET A 273 -15.80 8.69 -4.95
C MET A 273 -16.37 10.10 -5.06
N LEU A 274 -16.68 10.52 -6.29
CA LEU A 274 -17.34 11.79 -6.59
C LEU A 274 -16.61 13.00 -5.97
N PHE A 275 -15.29 12.88 -5.82
CA PHE A 275 -14.43 13.99 -5.38
C PHE A 275 -14.61 15.20 -6.31
N PRO A 276 -14.22 16.42 -5.89
CA PRO A 276 -14.37 17.62 -6.69
C PRO A 276 -13.41 17.61 -7.90
N ASP A 277 -12.55 18.60 -8.01
CA ASP A 277 -11.61 18.75 -9.14
C ASP A 277 -10.62 17.56 -9.17
N ASP A 278 -9.70 17.49 -8.21
CA ASP A 278 -8.79 16.38 -7.98
C ASP A 278 -9.29 15.42 -6.90
N GLY A 279 -8.95 14.12 -6.99
CA GLY A 279 -9.16 13.17 -5.89
C GLY A 279 -8.19 13.39 -4.74
N ILE A 280 -6.90 13.27 -5.05
CA ILE A 280 -5.79 13.58 -4.14
C ILE A 280 -4.89 14.60 -4.85
N SER A 281 -4.87 15.82 -4.34
CA SER A 281 -4.09 16.92 -4.91
C SER A 281 -2.91 17.27 -4.03
N MET A 282 -1.70 17.20 -4.58
CA MET A 282 -0.45 17.65 -3.99
C MET A 282 -0.07 19.00 -4.61
N ASP A 283 -0.84 20.04 -4.27
CA ASP A 283 -0.68 21.41 -4.81
C ASP A 283 -0.20 22.39 -3.73
N THR A 284 1.01 22.18 -3.22
CA THR A 284 2.20 22.95 -3.63
C THR A 284 3.28 22.81 -2.57
N GLY A 285 4.55 22.69 -2.96
CA GLY A 285 5.68 22.67 -2.02
C GLY A 285 5.60 21.53 -1.01
N ASN A 286 5.22 20.33 -1.47
CA ASN A 286 5.18 19.12 -0.65
C ASN A 286 6.48 18.29 -0.82
N ALA A 287 6.95 17.64 0.23
CA ALA A 287 8.12 16.76 0.20
C ALA A 287 7.82 15.46 0.95
N ASN A 288 8.34 14.32 0.47
CA ASN A 288 8.21 13.04 1.13
C ASN A 288 6.74 12.69 1.40
N VAL A 289 5.96 12.57 0.32
CA VAL A 289 4.56 12.16 0.40
C VAL A 289 4.41 10.77 -0.19
N TRP A 290 3.71 9.90 0.53
CA TRP A 290 3.37 8.56 0.09
C TRP A 290 1.86 8.41 -0.07
N VAL A 291 1.41 8.14 -1.30
CA VAL A 291 -0.01 7.90 -1.61
C VAL A 291 -0.15 6.47 -2.08
N HIS A 292 -0.77 5.59 -1.28
CA HIS A 292 -0.79 4.17 -1.61
C HIS A 292 -2.01 3.39 -1.16
N ASN A 293 -2.27 2.27 -1.83
CA ASN A 293 -3.38 1.38 -1.49
C ASN A 293 -4.76 2.07 -1.45
N ASN A 294 -4.99 3.05 -2.33
CA ASN A 294 -6.28 3.73 -2.45
C ASN A 294 -7.06 3.25 -3.68
N ASP A 295 -8.38 3.30 -3.59
CA ASP A 295 -9.28 3.13 -4.75
C ASP A 295 -9.75 4.51 -5.22
N LEU A 296 -9.42 4.87 -6.46
CA LEU A 296 -9.75 6.16 -7.08
C LEU A 296 -10.83 5.93 -8.13
N PHE A 297 -12.06 6.31 -7.82
CA PHE A 297 -13.21 6.20 -8.72
C PHE A 297 -13.43 7.50 -9.50
N TYR A 298 -14.58 7.63 -10.18
CA TYR A 298 -14.93 8.88 -10.86
C TYR A 298 -15.05 10.07 -9.91
N GLY A 299 -14.50 11.20 -10.35
CA GLY A 299 -14.77 12.52 -9.79
C GLY A 299 -16.10 13.08 -10.27
N THR A 300 -16.47 14.25 -9.73
CA THR A 300 -17.61 15.02 -10.20
C THR A 300 -17.29 15.60 -11.58
N ALA A 301 -18.27 15.56 -12.50
CA ALA A 301 -18.07 16.09 -13.84
C ALA A 301 -17.68 17.58 -13.80
N GLY A 302 -16.58 17.92 -14.46
CA GLY A 302 -16.11 19.29 -14.58
C GLY A 302 -16.82 20.08 -15.69
N GLY A 303 -16.28 21.26 -16.01
CA GLY A 303 -16.84 22.14 -17.04
C GLY A 303 -16.44 21.74 -18.47
N ASP A 304 -15.31 21.06 -18.62
CA ASP A 304 -14.76 20.66 -19.92
C ASP A 304 -15.22 19.26 -20.35
N ALA A 305 -15.27 19.03 -21.65
CA ALA A 305 -15.77 17.76 -22.21
C ALA A 305 -14.91 16.54 -21.81
N ASP A 306 -13.61 16.74 -21.56
CA ASP A 306 -12.69 15.70 -21.08
C ASP A 306 -12.77 15.48 -19.55
N GLN A 307 -13.62 16.23 -18.84
CA GLN A 307 -13.84 16.12 -17.39
C GLN A 307 -15.10 15.34 -17.03
N ALA A 308 -15.67 14.56 -17.96
CA ALA A 308 -16.88 13.76 -17.71
C ALA A 308 -16.70 12.71 -16.58
N LYS A 309 -15.45 12.26 -16.36
CA LYS A 309 -15.04 11.29 -15.34
C LYS A 309 -14.39 11.95 -14.10
N GLY A 310 -14.41 13.29 -14.00
CA GLY A 310 -13.61 14.09 -13.05
C GLY A 310 -12.46 14.85 -13.73
N ASP A 311 -11.79 15.76 -13.01
CA ASP A 311 -10.51 16.32 -13.47
C ASP A 311 -9.37 15.34 -13.16
N GLY A 312 -8.40 15.64 -12.29
CA GLY A 312 -7.32 14.73 -11.93
C GLY A 312 -7.72 13.68 -10.89
N SER A 313 -7.19 12.46 -10.95
CA SER A 313 -7.31 11.54 -9.79
C SER A 313 -6.21 11.80 -8.76
N THR A 314 -4.94 11.84 -9.18
CA THR A 314 -3.79 12.09 -8.32
C THR A 314 -2.83 13.08 -8.98
N ASP A 315 -2.96 14.35 -8.61
CA ASP A 315 -2.20 15.45 -9.22
C ASP A 315 -1.09 15.94 -8.29
N LEU A 316 0.13 16.16 -8.81
CA LEU A 316 1.19 16.85 -8.09
C LEU A 316 1.76 18.03 -8.88
N LYS A 317 1.90 19.16 -8.20
CA LYS A 317 2.20 20.45 -8.84
C LYS A 317 2.85 21.45 -7.89
N LYS A 318 3.43 22.47 -8.49
CA LYS A 318 4.06 23.65 -7.92
C LYS A 318 5.12 23.31 -6.86
N GLY A 319 6.18 22.64 -7.28
CA GLY A 319 7.36 22.38 -6.45
C GLY A 319 7.18 21.26 -5.42
N SER A 320 6.28 20.31 -5.68
CA SER A 320 6.24 19.07 -4.92
C SER A 320 7.33 18.11 -5.40
N THR A 321 8.03 17.42 -4.50
CA THR A 321 9.14 16.50 -4.83
C THR A 321 9.22 15.34 -3.86
N ASN A 322 9.95 14.29 -4.21
CA ASN A 322 10.15 13.10 -3.40
C ASN A 322 8.80 12.44 -3.05
N ILE A 323 8.01 12.18 -4.09
CA ILE A 323 6.65 11.65 -3.97
C ILE A 323 6.67 10.21 -4.46
N THR A 324 6.07 9.29 -3.69
CA THR A 324 5.81 7.91 -4.13
C THR A 324 4.29 7.71 -4.23
N ILE A 325 3.83 7.22 -5.38
CA ILE A 325 2.43 6.84 -5.63
C ILE A 325 2.42 5.35 -5.97
N SER A 326 1.85 4.52 -5.10
CA SER A 326 2.02 3.07 -5.22
C SER A 326 0.80 2.23 -4.85
N TYR A 327 0.63 1.07 -5.48
CA TYR A 327 -0.48 0.15 -5.15
C TYR A 327 -1.87 0.81 -5.18
N ASN A 328 -2.08 1.90 -5.91
CA ASN A 328 -3.41 2.50 -6.04
C ASN A 328 -4.15 1.85 -7.22
N HIS A 329 -5.47 1.70 -7.09
CA HIS A 329 -6.35 1.24 -8.17
C HIS A 329 -7.14 2.42 -8.72
N TYR A 330 -6.90 2.75 -9.98
CA TYR A 330 -7.61 3.78 -10.72
C TYR A 330 -8.72 3.14 -11.55
N TRP A 331 -9.96 3.32 -11.11
CA TRP A 331 -11.15 2.75 -11.75
C TRP A 331 -11.66 3.67 -12.85
N ASP A 332 -11.34 3.32 -14.11
CA ASP A 332 -11.77 4.02 -15.32
C ASP A 332 -11.50 5.54 -15.26
N SER A 333 -10.35 5.97 -14.73
CA SER A 333 -10.05 7.39 -14.59
C SER A 333 -9.89 8.09 -15.94
N GLY A 334 -10.50 9.26 -16.12
CA GLY A 334 -10.27 10.06 -17.33
C GLY A 334 -8.87 10.67 -17.39
N LYS A 335 -8.35 11.12 -16.25
CA LYS A 335 -7.04 11.77 -16.11
C LYS A 335 -6.41 11.29 -14.81
N ALA A 336 -5.62 10.23 -14.88
CA ALA A 336 -5.12 9.56 -13.68
C ALA A 336 -4.17 10.45 -12.87
N ALA A 337 -3.10 10.97 -13.48
CA ALA A 337 -2.10 11.75 -12.75
C ALA A 337 -1.35 12.81 -13.59
N LEU A 338 -1.44 14.07 -13.16
CA LEU A 338 -0.54 15.13 -13.61
C LEU A 338 0.72 15.19 -12.74
N VAL A 339 1.88 15.21 -13.38
CA VAL A 339 3.19 15.44 -12.75
C VAL A 339 3.79 16.71 -13.31
N GLY A 340 3.63 17.80 -12.55
CA GLY A 340 4.10 19.12 -12.92
C GLY A 340 3.13 19.90 -13.81
N LEU A 341 3.04 21.20 -13.53
CA LEU A 341 2.19 22.17 -14.20
C LEU A 341 2.98 23.33 -14.79
N SER A 342 3.88 23.93 -14.01
CA SER A 342 4.58 25.18 -14.38
C SER A 342 5.95 25.32 -13.69
N GLU A 343 6.54 24.21 -13.26
CA GLU A 343 7.84 24.17 -12.60
C GLU A 343 8.94 24.53 -13.60
N SER A 344 10.01 25.14 -13.08
CA SER A 344 11.21 25.48 -13.84
C SER A 344 12.45 24.69 -13.41
N ALA A 345 12.34 23.93 -12.32
CA ALA A 345 13.41 23.11 -11.74
C ALA A 345 12.97 21.65 -11.65
N GLU A 346 13.94 20.75 -11.77
CA GLU A 346 13.75 19.30 -11.63
C GLU A 346 13.24 18.93 -10.23
N PHE A 347 12.44 17.86 -10.19
CA PHE A 347 11.92 17.22 -8.98
C PHE A 347 11.68 15.73 -9.24
N PHE A 348 11.51 14.94 -8.17
CA PHE A 348 11.56 13.48 -8.22
C PHE A 348 10.25 12.82 -7.79
N VAL A 349 9.85 11.78 -8.52
CA VAL A 349 8.58 11.08 -8.32
C VAL A 349 8.70 9.60 -8.67
N THR A 350 8.01 8.73 -7.94
CA THR A 350 7.93 7.30 -8.22
C THR A 350 6.48 6.86 -8.39
N PHE A 351 6.22 6.03 -9.41
CA PHE A 351 4.96 5.30 -9.57
C PHE A 351 5.26 3.80 -9.61
N HIS A 352 4.70 3.01 -8.70
CA HIS A 352 4.84 1.55 -8.77
C HIS A 352 3.65 0.74 -8.31
N HIS A 353 3.46 -0.44 -8.90
CA HIS A 353 2.38 -1.36 -8.56
C HIS A 353 0.96 -0.76 -8.63
N ASN A 354 0.77 0.35 -9.34
CA ASN A 354 -0.57 0.90 -9.54
C ASN A 354 -1.31 0.13 -10.62
N TRP A 355 -2.61 -0.04 -10.44
CA TRP A 355 -3.52 -0.58 -11.44
C TRP A 355 -4.27 0.56 -12.12
N PHE A 356 -3.94 0.81 -13.39
CA PHE A 356 -4.68 1.72 -14.26
C PHE A 356 -5.71 0.92 -15.04
N ASP A 357 -6.87 0.72 -14.42
CA ASP A 357 -7.93 -0.17 -14.89
C ASP A 357 -8.90 0.60 -15.79
N HIS A 358 -8.80 0.38 -17.10
CA HIS A 358 -9.58 1.01 -18.16
C HIS A 358 -9.51 2.54 -18.19
N SER A 359 -8.47 3.12 -17.59
CA SER A 359 -8.29 4.57 -17.50
C SER A 359 -7.88 5.18 -18.86
N ASP A 360 -8.23 6.44 -19.12
CA ASP A 360 -8.02 7.05 -20.43
C ASP A 360 -6.58 7.52 -20.65
N SER A 361 -6.04 8.32 -19.72
CA SER A 361 -4.84 9.13 -19.97
C SER A 361 -4.11 9.59 -18.71
N ARG A 362 -2.88 10.11 -18.92
CA ARG A 362 -2.01 10.71 -17.90
C ARG A 362 -1.56 9.69 -16.85
N HIS A 363 -0.78 8.69 -17.27
CA HIS A 363 -0.29 7.63 -16.38
C HIS A 363 1.24 7.60 -16.21
N PRO A 364 1.92 8.66 -15.73
CA PRO A 364 1.48 10.05 -15.58
C PRO A 364 1.71 10.90 -16.85
N ARG A 365 1.21 12.14 -16.86
CA ARG A 365 1.69 13.21 -17.78
C ARG A 365 2.74 14.06 -17.06
N ILE A 366 3.95 14.11 -17.60
CA ILE A 366 5.14 14.60 -16.90
C ILE A 366 5.68 15.89 -17.54
N ARG A 367 6.00 16.88 -16.70
CA ARG A 367 6.76 18.09 -17.02
C ARG A 367 7.95 18.22 -16.09
N VAL A 368 9.13 18.47 -16.64
CA VAL A 368 10.38 18.87 -15.96
C VAL A 368 10.94 17.83 -14.95
N ALA A 369 10.13 16.90 -14.47
CA ALA A 369 10.46 15.92 -13.45
C ALA A 369 11.29 14.76 -13.99
N SER A 370 12.00 14.13 -13.04
CA SER A 370 12.57 12.81 -13.15
C SER A 370 11.66 11.80 -12.46
N VAL A 371 11.10 10.86 -13.23
CA VAL A 371 10.09 9.94 -12.74
C VAL A 371 10.51 8.50 -12.98
N HIS A 372 10.60 7.70 -11.90
CA HIS A 372 10.77 6.25 -12.01
C HIS A 372 9.39 5.57 -11.96
N ILE A 373 9.10 4.74 -12.95
CA ILE A 373 7.78 4.15 -13.18
C ILE A 373 8.00 2.65 -13.37
N TYR A 374 7.63 1.83 -12.39
CA TYR A 374 7.92 0.41 -12.45
C TYR A 374 6.80 -0.50 -11.93
N ASN A 375 6.71 -1.73 -12.47
CA ASN A 375 5.71 -2.74 -12.10
C ASN A 375 4.25 -2.25 -12.02
N ASN A 376 3.85 -1.22 -12.77
CA ASN A 376 2.45 -0.80 -12.88
C ASN A 376 1.74 -1.63 -13.96
N PHE A 377 0.45 -1.88 -13.76
CA PHE A 377 -0.41 -2.54 -14.74
C PHE A 377 -1.31 -1.53 -15.43
N TYR A 378 -1.13 -1.39 -16.74
CA TYR A 378 -1.91 -0.53 -17.61
C TYR A 378 -2.86 -1.42 -18.41
N ASP A 379 -4.13 -1.37 -18.05
CA ASP A 379 -5.11 -2.35 -18.44
C ASP A 379 -6.24 -1.68 -19.23
N GLY A 380 -6.26 -1.82 -20.55
CA GLY A 380 -7.30 -1.19 -21.38
C GLY A 380 -7.20 0.34 -21.48
N VAL A 381 -5.98 0.89 -21.51
CA VAL A 381 -5.77 2.35 -21.55
C VAL A 381 -6.16 2.96 -22.91
N SER A 382 -7.24 3.74 -22.92
CA SER A 382 -7.95 4.13 -24.16
C SER A 382 -7.29 5.25 -24.97
N LYS A 383 -6.48 6.13 -24.36
CA LYS A 383 -5.73 7.20 -25.04
C LYS A 383 -4.22 6.97 -24.97
N TYR A 384 -3.61 7.14 -23.80
CA TYR A 384 -2.16 6.94 -23.65
C TYR A 384 -1.73 6.64 -22.20
N GLY A 385 -0.64 5.90 -22.04
CA GLY A 385 -0.02 5.58 -20.76
C GLY A 385 0.88 6.71 -20.26
N VAL A 386 2.20 6.46 -20.24
CA VAL A 386 3.22 7.41 -19.79
C VAL A 386 3.41 8.50 -20.86
N GLY A 387 3.24 9.77 -20.49
CA GLY A 387 3.41 10.89 -21.41
C GLY A 387 4.45 11.89 -20.91
N VAL A 388 5.51 12.16 -21.69
CA VAL A 388 6.53 13.15 -21.34
C VAL A 388 6.45 14.42 -22.17
N THR A 389 6.55 15.55 -21.48
CA THR A 389 6.62 16.88 -22.07
C THR A 389 7.79 17.66 -21.45
N THR A 390 8.02 18.87 -21.94
CA THR A 390 8.94 19.91 -21.45
C THR A 390 9.97 19.43 -20.43
N GLY A 391 11.15 19.00 -20.91
CA GLY A 391 12.29 18.75 -20.02
C GLY A 391 12.22 17.46 -19.20
N ALA A 392 11.12 16.71 -19.23
CA ALA A 392 10.94 15.51 -18.42
C ALA A 392 11.85 14.35 -18.84
N SER A 393 12.27 13.57 -17.85
CA SER A 393 12.95 12.29 -18.00
C SER A 393 12.14 11.21 -17.25
N ALA A 394 11.71 10.17 -17.96
CA ALA A 394 10.97 9.06 -17.34
C ALA A 394 11.71 7.74 -17.54
N PHE A 395 11.96 7.03 -16.45
CA PHE A 395 12.44 5.64 -16.50
C PHE A 395 11.26 4.69 -16.34
N VAL A 396 10.88 4.02 -17.43
CA VAL A 396 9.74 3.11 -17.50
C VAL A 396 10.27 1.68 -17.52
N GLU A 397 10.21 1.00 -16.39
CA GLU A 397 10.88 -0.28 -16.10
C GLU A 397 9.88 -1.38 -15.71
N SER A 398 9.95 -2.56 -16.33
CA SER A 398 9.19 -3.75 -15.88
C SER A 398 7.69 -3.52 -15.68
N ASN A 399 7.05 -2.67 -16.46
CA ASN A 399 5.59 -2.49 -16.41
C ASN A 399 4.90 -3.42 -17.40
N TYR A 400 3.60 -3.66 -17.19
CA TYR A 400 2.78 -4.39 -18.14
C TYR A 400 1.69 -3.50 -18.73
N PHE A 401 1.75 -3.29 -20.04
CA PHE A 401 0.75 -2.60 -20.84
C PHE A 401 -0.08 -3.61 -21.65
N ARG A 402 -1.31 -3.88 -21.20
CA ARG A 402 -2.32 -4.66 -21.93
C ARG A 402 -3.32 -3.70 -22.58
N HIS A 403 -3.47 -3.76 -23.91
CA HIS A 403 -4.41 -2.91 -24.66
C HIS A 403 -4.27 -1.40 -24.40
N ALA A 404 -3.10 -0.94 -23.95
CA ALA A 404 -2.81 0.47 -23.87
C ALA A 404 -2.58 1.02 -25.28
N LYS A 405 -3.49 1.87 -25.77
CA LYS A 405 -3.48 2.37 -27.15
C LYS A 405 -2.11 2.94 -27.55
N TYR A 406 -1.59 3.84 -26.73
CA TYR A 406 -0.22 4.36 -26.83
C TYR A 406 0.47 4.21 -25.47
N PRO A 407 1.25 3.14 -25.23
CA PRO A 407 1.85 2.86 -23.92
C PRO A 407 2.71 4.01 -23.40
N MET A 408 3.44 4.66 -24.31
CA MET A 408 4.37 5.74 -24.05
C MET A 408 4.24 6.80 -25.15
N LEU A 409 4.31 8.08 -24.78
CA LEU A 409 4.32 9.20 -25.72
C LEU A 409 5.33 10.27 -25.30
N SER A 410 6.00 10.85 -26.31
CA SER A 410 6.71 12.12 -26.16
C SER A 410 6.05 13.17 -27.06
N SER A 411 5.81 14.35 -26.51
CA SER A 411 5.07 15.44 -27.16
C SER A 411 5.68 15.85 -28.51
N LEU A 412 4.82 16.01 -29.52
CA LEU A 412 5.17 16.52 -30.87
C LEU A 412 6.20 15.66 -31.64
N GLN A 413 6.33 14.38 -31.32
CA GLN A 413 7.21 13.43 -31.98
C GLN A 413 6.69 12.00 -31.90
N GLY A 414 7.40 11.06 -32.49
CA GLY A 414 7.07 9.64 -32.43
C GLY A 414 5.64 9.40 -32.92
N THR A 415 4.89 8.68 -32.10
CA THR A 415 3.48 8.37 -32.32
C THR A 415 2.59 9.62 -32.25
N ASP A 416 2.90 10.61 -31.39
CA ASP A 416 2.11 11.84 -31.28
C ASP A 416 2.23 12.73 -32.54
N ALA A 417 3.29 12.56 -33.33
CA ALA A 417 3.43 13.22 -34.63
C ALA A 417 2.68 12.50 -35.77
N LEU A 418 2.07 11.34 -35.50
CA LEU A 418 1.27 10.61 -36.49
C LEU A 418 -0.19 11.12 -36.47
N GLY A 419 -0.68 11.60 -37.60
CA GLY A 419 -2.05 12.13 -37.71
C GLY A 419 -2.19 13.54 -37.10
N GLU A 420 -3.29 13.81 -36.41
CA GLU A 420 -3.59 15.15 -35.87
C GLU A 420 -2.93 15.46 -34.51
N GLY A 421 -2.22 14.50 -33.91
CA GLY A 421 -1.66 14.59 -32.56
C GLY A 421 -2.74 14.59 -31.48
N ILE A 422 -2.55 13.86 -30.38
CA ILE A 422 -3.58 13.70 -29.33
C ILE A 422 -3.11 14.01 -27.92
N PHE A 423 -1.82 14.31 -27.73
CA PHE A 423 -1.23 14.44 -26.41
C PHE A 423 -1.03 15.89 -25.95
N SER A 424 -0.05 16.61 -26.52
CA SER A 424 0.29 17.96 -26.09
C SER A 424 0.91 18.79 -27.20
N GLY A 425 0.72 20.11 -27.12
CA GLY A 425 1.40 21.10 -27.98
C GLY A 425 2.74 21.59 -27.40
N GLU A 426 3.18 21.03 -26.28
CA GLU A 426 4.39 21.44 -25.58
C GLU A 426 5.65 20.80 -26.20
N ASN A 427 6.83 21.31 -25.83
CA ASN A 427 8.08 20.61 -26.14
C ASN A 427 8.09 19.20 -25.54
N GLY A 428 8.87 18.29 -26.12
CA GLY A 428 8.95 16.90 -25.68
C GLY A 428 9.89 16.70 -24.48
N GLY A 429 9.76 15.55 -23.84
CA GLY A 429 10.75 14.97 -22.94
C GLY A 429 11.33 13.67 -23.50
N VAL A 430 12.06 12.90 -22.69
CA VAL A 430 12.61 11.61 -23.12
C VAL A 430 12.21 10.50 -22.15
N ILE A 431 11.77 9.37 -22.71
CA ILE A 431 11.48 8.14 -21.98
C ILE A 431 12.61 7.14 -22.22
N LYS A 432 13.16 6.57 -21.14
CA LYS A 432 13.97 5.36 -21.16
C LYS A 432 13.07 4.18 -20.81
N ALA A 433 12.92 3.23 -21.73
CA ALA A 433 12.15 2.01 -21.53
C ALA A 433 13.06 0.81 -21.29
N PHE A 434 12.73 -0.03 -20.30
CA PHE A 434 13.46 -1.26 -20.00
C PHE A 434 12.48 -2.35 -19.53
N ASN A 435 12.63 -3.58 -20.03
CA ASN A 435 11.91 -4.77 -19.58
C ASN A 435 10.36 -4.67 -19.52
N ASN A 436 9.71 -3.79 -20.29
CA ASN A 436 8.24 -3.68 -20.25
C ASN A 436 7.58 -4.77 -21.10
N MET A 437 6.45 -5.30 -20.63
CA MET A 437 5.57 -6.17 -21.39
C MET A 437 4.54 -5.33 -22.14
N ILE A 438 4.52 -5.42 -23.47
CA ILE A 438 3.60 -4.65 -24.33
C ILE A 438 2.73 -5.63 -25.12
N VAL A 439 1.41 -5.57 -24.92
CA VAL A 439 0.42 -6.42 -25.59
C VAL A 439 -0.65 -5.54 -26.23
N ASP A 440 -0.86 -5.74 -27.53
CA ASP A 440 -1.94 -5.12 -28.31
C ASP A 440 -1.99 -3.57 -28.29
N ALA A 441 -0.81 -2.94 -28.22
CA ALA A 441 -0.67 -1.50 -28.42
C ALA A 441 -0.95 -1.10 -29.88
N ALA A 442 -1.59 0.06 -30.09
CA ALA A 442 -1.84 0.58 -31.44
C ALA A 442 -0.60 1.20 -32.06
N SER A 443 0.22 1.91 -31.27
CA SER A 443 1.49 2.44 -31.73
C SER A 443 2.49 2.61 -30.57
N LEU A 444 3.76 2.35 -30.88
CA LEU A 444 4.95 2.54 -30.08
C LEU A 444 6.17 2.51 -31.01
N ILE A 445 6.92 3.61 -31.04
CA ILE A 445 8.12 3.79 -31.84
C ILE A 445 9.32 3.95 -30.92
N TYR A 446 10.29 3.04 -31.01
CA TYR A 446 11.55 3.21 -30.31
C TYR A 446 12.57 3.98 -31.14
N ALA A 447 13.48 4.68 -30.47
CA ALA A 447 14.57 5.41 -31.12
C ALA A 447 15.58 4.48 -31.80
N ASN A 448 15.83 3.31 -31.20
CA ASN A 448 16.98 2.45 -31.45
C ASN A 448 16.62 0.97 -31.67
N SER A 449 15.33 0.62 -31.75
CA SER A 449 14.88 -0.77 -31.86
C SER A 449 13.62 -0.92 -32.72
N ASN A 450 13.54 -2.02 -33.44
CA ASN A 450 12.33 -2.41 -34.19
C ASN A 450 11.36 -3.27 -33.35
N ASN A 451 11.61 -3.44 -32.05
CA ASN A 451 10.75 -4.22 -31.16
C ASN A 451 9.46 -3.48 -30.76
N GLY A 452 9.23 -2.28 -31.28
CA GLY A 452 7.95 -1.57 -31.15
C GLY A 452 6.95 -2.05 -32.19
N THR A 453 5.88 -1.26 -32.37
CA THR A 453 4.85 -1.51 -33.40
C THR A 453 5.26 -1.02 -34.80
N ALA A 454 6.35 -0.24 -34.87
CA ALA A 454 6.85 0.37 -36.09
C ALA A 454 8.40 0.38 -36.08
N ALA A 455 8.99 0.66 -37.25
CA ALA A 455 10.44 0.71 -37.40
C ALA A 455 11.06 1.79 -36.52
N ALA A 456 12.29 1.52 -36.06
CA ALA A 456 13.06 2.45 -35.25
C ALA A 456 13.22 3.81 -35.94
N ASN A 457 13.13 4.88 -35.16
CA ASN A 457 13.34 6.23 -35.67
C ASN A 457 14.13 7.08 -34.66
N GLU A 458 15.42 7.25 -34.94
CA GLU A 458 16.37 7.97 -34.06
C GLU A 458 16.01 9.46 -33.82
N LYS A 459 15.15 10.06 -34.65
CA LYS A 459 14.81 11.50 -34.60
C LYS A 459 13.41 11.79 -34.07
N SER A 460 12.50 10.82 -34.20
CA SER A 460 11.09 10.99 -33.88
C SER A 460 10.55 9.68 -33.32
N PHE A 461 10.61 9.54 -32.00
CA PHE A 461 10.33 8.31 -31.26
C PHE A 461 9.52 8.59 -29.99
N ASP A 462 8.92 7.56 -29.42
CA ASP A 462 8.22 7.64 -28.13
C ASP A 462 9.18 7.37 -26.96
N ALA A 463 10.07 6.38 -27.11
CA ALA A 463 11.04 6.00 -26.09
C ALA A 463 12.38 5.50 -26.67
N TYR A 464 13.42 5.53 -25.84
CA TYR A 464 14.67 4.80 -26.06
C TYR A 464 14.58 3.43 -25.36
N LEU A 465 14.85 2.32 -26.07
CA LEU A 465 14.81 0.99 -25.48
C LEU A 465 16.21 0.61 -24.97
N ALA A 466 16.38 0.58 -23.66
CA ALA A 466 17.62 0.15 -23.02
C ALA A 466 17.77 -1.38 -23.06
N ALA A 467 19.00 -1.85 -23.27
CA ALA A 467 19.38 -3.26 -23.24
C ALA A 467 19.67 -3.77 -21.82
N SER A 468 19.93 -2.87 -20.87
CA SER A 468 20.10 -3.19 -19.46
C SER A 468 19.58 -2.06 -18.58
N ARG A 469 19.18 -2.39 -17.34
CA ARG A 469 18.70 -1.43 -16.36
C ARG A 469 19.63 -0.22 -16.21
N ASN A 470 20.93 -0.45 -16.07
CA ASN A 470 21.91 0.60 -15.79
C ASN A 470 22.50 1.26 -17.06
N GLU A 471 21.96 0.97 -18.24
CA GLU A 471 22.42 1.62 -19.47
C GLU A 471 22.09 3.12 -19.44
N THR A 472 23.07 3.96 -19.75
CA THR A 472 22.81 5.39 -19.93
C THR A 472 22.31 5.67 -21.34
N VAL A 473 21.27 6.49 -21.47
CA VAL A 473 20.76 6.94 -22.77
C VAL A 473 21.77 7.93 -23.37
N PRO A 474 22.30 7.67 -24.59
CA PRO A 474 23.21 8.59 -25.23
C PRO A 474 22.57 9.96 -25.45
N GLY A 475 23.28 11.03 -25.13
CA GLY A 475 22.78 12.41 -25.27
C GLY A 475 22.46 12.84 -26.71
N SER A 476 22.74 12.01 -27.71
CA SER A 476 22.28 12.22 -29.10
C SER A 476 20.78 11.95 -29.28
N TYR A 477 20.18 11.10 -28.45
CA TYR A 477 18.74 10.86 -28.44
C TYR A 477 18.07 11.96 -27.64
N LYS A 478 17.39 12.86 -28.36
CA LYS A 478 16.78 14.06 -27.79
C LYS A 478 15.34 14.19 -28.27
N ALA A 479 14.53 14.89 -27.47
CA ALA A 479 13.23 15.35 -27.91
C ALA A 479 13.37 16.23 -29.16
N LEU A 480 12.62 15.92 -30.21
CA LEU A 480 12.56 16.62 -31.48
C LEU A 480 12.20 18.10 -31.30
N LYS A 481 11.23 18.36 -30.42
CA LYS A 481 10.84 19.71 -29.99
C LYS A 481 11.39 19.98 -28.59
N GLY A 482 12.12 21.08 -28.44
CA GLY A 482 12.78 21.47 -27.20
C GLY A 482 14.23 20.95 -27.06
N GLY A 483 14.60 19.84 -27.72
CA GLY A 483 15.98 19.34 -27.69
C GLY A 483 16.42 18.76 -26.36
N THR A 484 15.47 18.41 -25.47
CA THR A 484 15.73 17.77 -24.18
C THR A 484 16.41 16.43 -24.36
N ALA A 485 17.51 16.18 -23.66
CA ALA A 485 18.11 14.86 -23.53
C ALA A 485 17.63 14.19 -22.25
N TYR A 486 17.63 12.86 -22.22
CA TYR A 486 17.43 12.12 -20.97
C TYR A 486 18.59 12.40 -20.02
N ASN A 487 18.30 12.75 -18.77
CA ASN A 487 19.31 13.17 -17.79
C ASN A 487 20.02 12.00 -17.09
N ASN A 488 19.58 10.75 -17.29
CA ASN A 488 20.13 9.54 -16.65
C ASN A 488 20.04 9.56 -15.11
N PHE A 489 19.00 10.20 -14.56
CA PHE A 489 18.78 10.28 -13.11
C PHE A 489 18.81 8.90 -12.45
N ASP A 490 18.24 7.88 -13.08
CA ASP A 490 18.14 6.49 -12.58
C ASP A 490 19.49 5.78 -12.35
N THR A 491 20.60 6.38 -12.81
CA THR A 491 21.97 5.88 -12.57
C THR A 491 22.82 6.83 -11.71
N SER A 492 22.27 7.98 -11.34
CA SER A 492 23.02 9.10 -10.73
C SER A 492 22.41 9.65 -9.45
N VAL A 493 21.15 9.31 -9.14
CA VAL A 493 20.49 9.66 -7.88
C VAL A 493 19.97 8.41 -7.18
N ASP A 494 19.86 8.46 -5.85
CA ASP A 494 19.16 7.41 -5.12
C ASP A 494 17.65 7.49 -5.39
N THR A 495 17.15 6.51 -6.14
CA THR A 495 15.70 6.39 -6.45
C THR A 495 14.87 5.92 -5.25
N GLY A 496 15.50 5.45 -4.17
CA GLY A 496 14.83 4.79 -3.06
C GLY A 496 14.27 3.40 -3.41
N VAL A 497 14.75 2.79 -4.50
CA VAL A 497 14.27 1.48 -4.99
C VAL A 497 15.42 0.48 -5.02
N ASN A 498 15.25 -0.67 -4.36
CA ASN A 498 16.17 -1.79 -4.52
C ASN A 498 15.79 -2.58 -5.78
N VAL A 499 16.79 -3.06 -6.50
CA VAL A 499 16.56 -3.89 -7.70
C VAL A 499 15.83 -5.20 -7.35
N ALA A 500 16.01 -5.70 -6.12
CA ALA A 500 15.30 -6.87 -5.63
C ALA A 500 13.78 -6.65 -5.46
N ASP A 501 13.33 -5.39 -5.37
CA ASP A 501 11.91 -5.02 -5.24
C ASP A 501 11.24 -4.81 -6.62
N ILE A 502 12.00 -5.02 -7.71
CA ILE A 502 11.47 -4.97 -9.08
C ILE A 502 11.08 -6.38 -9.49
N ASP A 503 9.78 -6.61 -9.62
CA ASP A 503 9.23 -7.86 -10.08
C ASP A 503 9.38 -8.05 -11.59
N ASP A 504 9.29 -9.30 -12.04
CA ASP A 504 9.29 -9.60 -13.46
C ASP A 504 8.03 -9.02 -14.12
N ALA A 505 8.17 -8.42 -15.30
CA ALA A 505 7.07 -7.80 -16.02
C ALA A 505 5.92 -8.78 -16.34
N SER A 506 6.21 -10.09 -16.43
CA SER A 506 5.20 -11.13 -16.65
C SER A 506 4.35 -11.45 -15.42
N ASP A 507 4.83 -11.12 -14.21
CA ASP A 507 4.11 -11.34 -12.95
C ASP A 507 3.28 -10.11 -12.53
N VAL A 508 3.51 -8.95 -13.17
CA VAL A 508 2.88 -7.66 -12.83
C VAL A 508 1.36 -7.73 -12.80
N GLU A 509 0.71 -8.34 -13.80
CA GLU A 509 -0.76 -8.44 -13.83
C GLU A 509 -1.27 -9.18 -12.58
N GLN A 510 -0.68 -10.33 -12.26
CA GLN A 510 -1.10 -11.15 -11.11
C GLN A 510 -0.90 -10.40 -9.80
N MET A 511 0.26 -9.77 -9.62
CA MET A 511 0.56 -9.09 -8.36
C MET A 511 -0.25 -7.81 -8.17
N VAL A 512 -0.36 -6.98 -9.22
CA VAL A 512 -1.05 -5.70 -9.14
C VAL A 512 -2.54 -5.93 -8.91
N THR A 513 -3.17 -6.86 -9.63
CA THR A 513 -4.59 -7.20 -9.40
C THR A 513 -4.85 -7.84 -8.03
N ALA A 514 -3.83 -8.39 -7.37
CA ALA A 514 -3.94 -8.97 -6.03
C ALA A 514 -3.69 -7.97 -4.88
N LYS A 515 -2.94 -6.89 -5.13
CA LYS A 515 -2.42 -6.01 -4.06
C LYS A 515 -2.76 -4.52 -4.23
N ALA A 516 -3.09 -4.06 -5.43
CA ALA A 516 -3.47 -2.68 -5.65
C ALA A 516 -4.88 -2.41 -5.13
N GLY A 517 -5.11 -1.16 -4.72
CA GLY A 517 -6.32 -0.77 -4.02
C GLY A 517 -6.24 -1.07 -2.53
N ARG A 518 -7.42 -1.16 -1.93
CA ARG A 518 -7.59 -1.25 -0.47
C ARG A 518 -7.45 -2.68 0.08
N LEU A 519 -7.43 -2.78 1.40
CA LEU A 519 -7.61 -4.04 2.12
C LEU A 519 -8.73 -4.87 1.49
N ASN A 520 -8.50 -6.17 1.27
CA ASN A 520 -9.45 -7.09 0.65
C ASN A 520 -10.03 -6.61 -0.71
N ASN A 521 -9.30 -5.75 -1.44
CA ASN A 521 -9.75 -5.09 -2.68
C ASN A 521 -10.97 -4.18 -2.50
N GLY A 522 -11.27 -3.79 -1.26
CA GLY A 522 -12.44 -3.00 -0.94
C GLY A 522 -13.77 -3.76 -1.04
N ASP A 523 -14.84 -3.14 -0.54
CA ASP A 523 -16.22 -3.67 -0.60
C ASP A 523 -16.98 -3.30 -1.89
N PHE A 524 -16.43 -2.40 -2.72
CA PHE A 524 -16.99 -2.07 -4.04
C PHE A 524 -16.41 -2.96 -5.12
N THR A 525 -17.28 -3.64 -5.86
CA THR A 525 -16.90 -4.52 -6.96
C THR A 525 -17.34 -3.96 -8.30
N TRP A 526 -16.55 -4.13 -9.35
CA TRP A 526 -16.96 -3.87 -10.73
C TRP A 526 -16.11 -4.73 -11.65
N GLU A 527 -16.67 -5.14 -12.79
CA GLU A 527 -15.96 -5.90 -13.82
C GLU A 527 -16.20 -5.19 -15.15
N PHE A 528 -15.12 -4.80 -15.81
CA PHE A 528 -15.17 -4.19 -17.13
C PHE A 528 -15.39 -5.26 -18.20
N ASP A 529 -16.15 -4.91 -19.24
CA ASP A 529 -16.25 -5.75 -20.43
C ASP A 529 -15.10 -5.37 -21.36
N ASN A 530 -13.96 -6.06 -21.25
CA ASN A 530 -12.75 -5.77 -22.03
C ASN A 530 -13.01 -5.73 -23.56
N SER A 531 -14.06 -6.40 -24.06
CA SER A 531 -14.38 -6.34 -25.50
C SER A 531 -14.91 -4.98 -25.96
N VAL A 532 -15.42 -4.18 -25.01
CA VAL A 532 -16.01 -2.86 -25.21
C VAL A 532 -15.14 -1.77 -24.56
N ASP A 533 -14.76 -1.98 -23.31
CA ASP A 533 -14.18 -0.95 -22.44
C ASP A 533 -12.71 -0.67 -22.76
N ASP A 534 -11.93 -1.66 -23.27
CA ASP A 534 -10.49 -1.50 -23.63
C ASP A 534 -10.20 -0.31 -24.58
N LYS A 535 -11.22 0.14 -25.32
CA LYS A 535 -11.10 1.21 -26.33
C LYS A 535 -11.95 2.43 -25.98
N SER A 536 -12.74 2.35 -24.91
CA SER A 536 -13.70 3.37 -24.56
C SER A 536 -13.04 4.45 -23.70
N TYR A 537 -13.28 5.71 -24.05
CA TYR A 537 -13.05 6.85 -23.17
C TYR A 537 -14.37 7.55 -22.80
N ALA A 538 -15.49 6.96 -23.20
CA ALA A 538 -16.80 7.45 -22.81
C ALA A 538 -17.05 7.12 -21.33
N LEU A 539 -17.83 7.96 -20.66
CA LEU A 539 -18.27 7.67 -19.30
C LEU A 539 -19.09 6.38 -19.28
N ASN A 540 -18.67 5.39 -18.49
CA ASN A 540 -19.48 4.19 -18.25
C ASN A 540 -20.63 4.57 -17.30
N SER A 541 -21.82 4.75 -17.90
CA SER A 541 -22.99 5.24 -17.17
C SER A 541 -23.48 4.24 -16.10
N ALA A 542 -23.24 2.95 -16.29
CA ALA A 542 -23.61 1.91 -15.33
C ALA A 542 -22.66 1.90 -14.13
N LEU A 543 -21.35 2.04 -14.35
CA LEU A 543 -20.37 2.24 -13.29
C LEU A 543 -20.67 3.51 -12.48
N MET A 544 -20.90 4.65 -13.15
CA MET A 544 -21.26 5.91 -12.48
C MET A 544 -22.56 5.78 -11.67
N ALA A 545 -23.56 5.06 -12.18
CA ALA A 545 -24.79 4.80 -11.43
C ALA A 545 -24.51 3.94 -10.19
N LYS A 546 -23.66 2.92 -10.29
CA LYS A 546 -23.27 2.07 -9.15
C LYS A 546 -22.54 2.89 -8.08
N ILE A 547 -21.57 3.73 -8.47
CA ILE A 547 -20.85 4.66 -7.58
C ILE A 547 -21.85 5.57 -6.85
N ARG A 548 -22.79 6.21 -7.57
CA ARG A 548 -23.79 7.10 -6.96
C ARG A 548 -24.75 6.39 -6.00
N SER A 549 -24.99 5.11 -6.21
CA SER A 549 -25.87 4.28 -5.37
C SER A 549 -25.15 3.57 -4.22
N TYR A 550 -23.82 3.69 -4.15
CA TYR A 550 -23.02 3.00 -3.13
C TYR A 550 -23.51 3.36 -1.72
N THR A 551 -23.76 2.34 -0.92
CA THR A 551 -24.22 2.46 0.47
C THR A 551 -23.39 1.51 1.33
N THR A 552 -22.75 2.06 2.37
CA THR A 552 -21.99 1.26 3.33
C THR A 552 -22.93 0.30 4.06
N GLN A 553 -22.41 -0.88 4.41
CA GLN A 553 -23.10 -1.82 5.29
C GLN A 553 -22.81 -1.54 6.77
N LEU A 554 -21.94 -0.58 7.09
CA LEU A 554 -21.63 -0.21 8.47
C LEU A 554 -22.89 0.26 9.19
N VAL A 555 -23.22 -0.40 10.31
CA VAL A 555 -24.38 -0.07 11.15
C VAL A 555 -23.97 0.86 12.28
N SER A 556 -22.86 0.56 12.96
CA SER A 556 -22.33 1.40 14.03
C SER A 556 -20.85 1.14 14.28
N VAL A 557 -20.21 2.13 14.88
CA VAL A 557 -18.81 2.09 15.35
C VAL A 557 -18.79 2.01 16.86
N GLY A 558 -17.84 1.27 17.44
CA GLY A 558 -17.66 1.16 18.88
C GLY A 558 -18.15 -0.17 19.44
N GLY A 559 -17.29 -0.82 20.22
CA GLY A 559 -17.56 -2.09 20.91
C GLY A 559 -18.75 -2.07 21.89
N ASN A 560 -19.20 -0.89 22.37
CA ASN A 560 -20.31 -0.76 23.34
C ASN A 560 -21.52 0.06 22.81
N SER A 561 -21.66 0.22 21.48
CA SER A 561 -22.73 1.08 20.92
C SER A 561 -24.12 0.45 21.08
N THR A 562 -24.82 0.81 22.17
CA THR A 562 -26.28 0.82 22.19
C THR A 562 -26.74 1.84 21.16
N SER A 563 -27.39 1.39 20.07
CA SER A 563 -28.11 2.25 19.13
C SER A 563 -28.96 3.27 19.91
N PRO A 564 -28.87 4.58 19.64
CA PRO A 564 -29.82 5.51 20.23
C PRO A 564 -31.22 5.18 19.69
N GLU A 565 -32.16 4.91 20.61
CA GLU A 565 -33.59 4.98 20.34
C GLU A 565 -33.90 6.43 19.89
N PRO A 566 -34.78 6.67 18.90
CA PRO A 566 -35.04 8.03 18.40
C PRO A 566 -35.52 8.93 19.54
N THR A 567 -34.69 9.91 19.89
CA THR A 567 -35.01 10.92 20.91
C THR A 567 -36.21 11.74 20.41
N PRO A 568 -37.30 11.88 21.20
CA PRO A 568 -38.39 12.78 20.83
C PRO A 568 -37.86 14.21 20.72
N THR A 569 -38.27 14.90 19.66
CA THR A 569 -37.94 16.30 19.36
C THR A 569 -38.13 17.18 20.59
N PRO A 570 -37.09 17.90 21.07
CA PRO A 570 -37.27 18.85 22.17
C PRO A 570 -38.15 20.02 21.73
N GLU A 571 -39.07 20.44 22.60
CA GLU A 571 -39.87 21.66 22.45
C GLU A 571 -38.96 22.90 22.30
N PRO A 572 -39.38 23.93 21.55
CA PRO A 572 -38.57 25.11 21.28
C PRO A 572 -38.22 25.87 22.56
N THR A 573 -36.91 26.07 22.78
CA THR A 573 -36.36 26.85 23.88
C THR A 573 -36.73 28.34 23.77
N PRO A 574 -37.19 29.00 24.84
CA PRO A 574 -37.49 30.44 24.82
C PRO A 574 -36.24 31.31 24.63
N GLU A 575 -36.47 32.46 23.99
CA GLU A 575 -35.50 33.47 23.54
C GLU A 575 -34.61 34.02 24.68
N PRO A 576 -33.31 34.24 24.46
CA PRO A 576 -32.39 34.69 25.51
C PRO A 576 -32.58 36.17 25.88
N THR A 577 -32.60 36.45 27.19
CA THR A 577 -32.59 37.78 27.80
C THR A 577 -31.22 38.47 27.62
N PRO A 578 -31.16 39.79 27.32
CA PRO A 578 -29.90 40.48 27.03
C PRO A 578 -28.95 40.57 28.22
N THR A 579 -27.67 40.34 27.94
CA THR A 579 -26.52 40.39 28.87
C THR A 579 -26.16 41.83 29.24
N PRO A 580 -25.91 42.15 30.54
CA PRO A 580 -25.48 43.49 30.96
C PRO A 580 -24.03 43.82 30.56
N GLU A 581 -23.82 45.12 30.36
CA GLU A 581 -22.62 45.79 29.84
C GLU A 581 -21.40 45.68 30.79
N PRO A 582 -20.16 45.54 30.28
CA PRO A 582 -18.97 45.35 31.11
C PRO A 582 -18.50 46.63 31.81
N THR A 583 -18.21 46.53 33.11
CA THR A 583 -17.53 47.55 33.94
C THR A 583 -16.05 47.74 33.56
N PRO A 584 -15.51 48.97 33.62
CA PRO A 584 -14.15 49.28 33.21
C PRO A 584 -13.06 48.74 34.15
N THR A 585 -12.00 48.22 33.55
CA THR A 585 -10.79 47.67 34.18
C THR A 585 -9.90 48.80 34.72
N PRO A 586 -9.36 48.71 35.95
CA PRO A 586 -8.44 49.71 36.51
C PRO A 586 -7.05 49.69 35.87
N GLU A 587 -6.42 50.88 35.89
CA GLU A 587 -5.13 51.27 35.32
C GLU A 587 -3.92 50.50 35.93
N PRO A 588 -2.88 50.18 35.14
CA PRO A 588 -1.70 49.44 35.62
C PRO A 588 -0.75 50.28 36.50
N THR A 589 -0.34 49.68 37.62
CA THR A 589 0.67 50.17 38.57
C THR A 589 2.09 50.09 37.96
N PRO A 590 2.99 51.07 38.20
CA PRO A 590 4.32 51.10 37.60
C PRO A 590 5.26 49.97 38.08
N THR A 591 6.00 49.42 37.11
CA THR A 591 6.99 48.35 37.25
C THR A 591 8.27 48.85 37.93
N PRO A 592 8.84 48.11 38.92
CA PRO A 592 10.12 48.47 39.53
C PRO A 592 11.33 48.23 38.60
N GLU A 593 12.35 49.06 38.81
CA GLU A 593 13.61 49.21 38.07
C GLU A 593 14.52 47.96 38.17
N PRO A 594 15.29 47.62 37.11
CA PRO A 594 16.10 46.39 37.08
C PRO A 594 17.29 46.43 38.05
N THR A 595 17.46 45.33 38.78
CA THR A 595 18.61 45.05 39.66
C THR A 595 19.84 44.65 38.82
N PRO A 596 21.07 45.04 39.22
CA PRO A 596 22.28 44.82 38.41
C PRO A 596 22.69 43.35 38.31
N THR A 597 23.15 43.01 37.10
CA THR A 597 23.66 41.71 36.67
C THR A 597 24.92 41.30 37.44
N PRO A 598 25.00 40.07 38.00
CA PRO A 598 26.24 39.57 38.59
C PRO A 598 27.30 39.25 37.53
N GLU A 599 28.57 39.50 37.88
CA GLU A 599 29.79 39.23 37.11
C GLU A 599 29.96 37.75 36.72
N PRO A 600 30.61 37.45 35.57
CA PRO A 600 30.82 36.09 35.11
C PRO A 600 31.78 35.32 36.03
N THR A 601 31.32 34.15 36.45
CA THR A 601 32.09 33.14 37.19
C THR A 601 33.13 32.50 36.26
N PRO A 602 34.39 32.26 36.71
CA PRO A 602 35.43 31.71 35.86
C PRO A 602 35.10 30.31 35.35
N THR A 603 35.40 30.11 34.06
CA THR A 603 35.28 28.85 33.31
C THR A 603 36.11 27.75 33.98
N PRO A 604 35.54 26.57 34.31
CA PRO A 604 36.32 25.44 34.76
C PRO A 604 37.20 24.89 33.62
N GLU A 605 38.41 24.53 34.00
CA GLU A 605 39.47 23.92 33.19
C GLU A 605 39.00 22.58 32.57
N PRO A 606 39.41 22.23 31.33
CA PRO A 606 38.98 21.00 30.68
C PRO A 606 39.39 19.78 31.49
N THR A 607 38.40 18.97 31.86
CA THR A 607 38.57 17.66 32.46
C THR A 607 39.21 16.73 31.42
N PRO A 608 40.20 15.90 31.78
CA PRO A 608 40.87 15.01 30.84
C PRO A 608 39.88 14.05 30.18
N THR A 609 39.99 13.95 28.86
CA THR A 609 39.28 12.98 28.02
C THR A 609 39.48 11.57 28.58
N PRO A 610 38.42 10.81 28.89
CA PRO A 610 38.57 9.40 29.24
C PRO A 610 39.18 8.64 28.06
N GLU A 611 40.11 7.73 28.37
CA GLU A 611 40.69 6.78 27.42
C GLU A 611 39.59 6.02 26.66
N PRO A 612 39.86 5.62 25.39
CA PRO A 612 38.91 4.85 24.61
C PRO A 612 38.50 3.60 25.36
N THR A 613 37.19 3.48 25.60
CA THR A 613 36.58 2.25 26.09
C THR A 613 36.88 1.15 25.06
N PRO A 614 37.36 -0.03 25.49
CA PRO A 614 37.63 -1.11 24.56
C PRO A 614 36.36 -1.45 23.78
N GLU A 615 36.55 -1.64 22.48
CA GLU A 615 35.56 -2.06 21.50
C GLU A 615 34.73 -3.23 22.07
N PRO A 616 33.39 -3.21 21.93
CA PRO A 616 32.55 -4.30 22.39
C PRO A 616 33.05 -5.60 21.73
N THR A 617 33.41 -6.55 22.58
CA THR A 617 33.68 -7.93 22.16
C THR A 617 32.47 -8.41 21.35
N PRO A 618 32.66 -9.04 20.18
CA PRO A 618 31.55 -9.53 19.37
C PRO A 618 30.63 -10.36 20.25
N THR A 619 29.36 -9.94 20.29
CA THR A 619 28.28 -10.73 20.88
C THR A 619 28.35 -12.12 20.21
N PRO A 620 28.37 -13.23 20.97
CA PRO A 620 28.32 -14.54 20.37
C PRO A 620 27.11 -14.59 19.44
N VAL A 621 27.36 -15.02 18.20
CA VAL A 621 26.33 -15.43 17.24
C VAL A 621 25.36 -16.34 17.99
N PRO A 622 24.04 -16.12 17.93
CA PRO A 622 23.10 -17.03 18.57
C PRO A 622 23.40 -18.46 18.11
N GLU A 623 23.58 -19.35 19.07
CA GLU A 623 23.60 -20.79 18.81
C GLU A 623 22.34 -21.14 18.02
N PRO A 624 22.43 -21.92 16.93
CA PRO A 624 21.25 -22.37 16.22
C PRO A 624 20.37 -23.17 17.17
N THR A 625 19.13 -22.73 17.23
CA THR A 625 18.01 -23.27 17.99
C THR A 625 17.94 -24.78 17.80
N THR A 626 17.99 -25.52 18.91
CA THR A 626 17.56 -26.92 18.97
C THR A 626 16.07 -26.94 18.64
N GLY A 627 15.75 -27.18 17.38
CA GLY A 627 14.38 -27.08 16.88
C GLY A 627 14.29 -27.72 15.51
N GLU A 628 13.27 -28.54 15.36
CA GLU A 628 12.81 -29.15 14.11
C GLU A 628 12.83 -28.10 12.97
N GLN A 629 13.64 -28.34 11.93
CA GLN A 629 13.72 -27.44 10.77
C GLN A 629 12.83 -27.98 9.67
N VAL A 630 11.75 -27.25 9.38
CA VAL A 630 10.74 -27.65 8.39
C VAL A 630 10.74 -26.68 7.23
N HIS A 631 10.64 -27.21 6.01
CA HIS A 631 10.38 -26.42 4.81
C HIS A 631 9.21 -26.99 4.03
N ASN A 632 8.13 -26.20 3.94
CA ASN A 632 6.95 -26.51 3.16
C ASN A 632 6.94 -25.65 1.90
N PHE A 633 7.18 -26.27 0.73
CA PHE A 633 7.24 -25.57 -0.54
C PHE A 633 5.91 -24.93 -0.97
N THR A 634 4.79 -25.33 -0.36
CA THR A 634 3.46 -24.74 -0.57
C THR A 634 3.33 -23.35 0.03
N VAL A 635 3.97 -23.13 1.18
CA VAL A 635 3.84 -21.89 1.94
C VAL A 635 5.06 -21.01 1.72
N ALA A 636 6.25 -21.60 1.84
CA ALA A 636 7.52 -20.88 1.84
C ALA A 636 8.17 -20.78 0.46
N GLY A 637 7.62 -21.44 -0.57
CA GLY A 637 8.25 -21.49 -1.88
C GLY A 637 9.70 -21.95 -1.79
N THR A 638 10.65 -21.13 -2.26
CA THR A 638 12.10 -21.35 -2.11
C THR A 638 12.74 -20.54 -0.99
N ASP A 639 11.97 -19.74 -0.27
CA ASP A 639 12.48 -18.81 0.74
C ASP A 639 12.68 -19.56 2.06
N SER A 640 13.92 -19.64 2.52
CA SER A 640 14.29 -20.35 3.73
C SER A 640 15.51 -19.72 4.39
N ASP A 641 15.43 -19.52 5.71
CA ASP A 641 16.55 -19.03 6.52
C ASP A 641 17.57 -20.15 6.85
N PHE A 642 17.19 -21.41 6.65
CA PHE A 642 18.02 -22.57 6.97
C PHE A 642 18.52 -23.32 5.74
N PHE A 643 17.68 -23.48 4.70
CA PHE A 643 18.01 -24.23 3.50
C PHE A 643 18.37 -23.29 2.33
N ASP A 644 19.57 -23.43 1.76
CA ASP A 644 19.96 -22.77 0.49
C ASP A 644 19.31 -23.50 -0.69
N ILE A 645 18.10 -23.10 -1.07
CA ILE A 645 17.28 -23.75 -2.09
C ILE A 645 17.47 -23.05 -3.43
N LYS A 646 17.93 -23.80 -4.43
CA LYS A 646 18.03 -23.36 -5.83
C LYS A 646 17.25 -24.31 -6.72
N GLY A 647 16.19 -23.82 -7.36
CA GLY A 647 15.41 -24.59 -8.32
C GLY A 647 14.10 -23.89 -8.68
N ASN A 648 13.29 -24.56 -9.49
CA ASN A 648 12.02 -24.03 -9.97
C ASN A 648 10.85 -24.68 -9.25
N LEU A 649 9.89 -23.89 -8.77
CA LEU A 649 8.66 -24.39 -8.18
C LEU A 649 7.65 -24.85 -9.25
N SER A 650 6.65 -25.61 -8.82
CA SER A 650 5.48 -25.92 -9.63
C SER A 650 4.26 -26.27 -8.77
N ALA A 651 3.13 -25.64 -9.08
CA ALA A 651 1.80 -26.02 -8.57
C ALA A 651 1.11 -27.10 -9.43
N SER A 652 1.67 -27.40 -10.62
CA SER A 652 1.03 -28.27 -11.61
C SER A 652 1.30 -29.77 -11.42
N LYS A 653 2.02 -30.15 -10.36
CA LYS A 653 2.49 -31.54 -10.16
C LYS A 653 1.57 -32.38 -9.29
N GLY A 654 0.41 -31.85 -8.93
CA GLY A 654 -0.56 -32.51 -8.05
C GLY A 654 -0.35 -32.12 -6.58
N THR A 655 -1.07 -32.79 -5.70
CA THR A 655 -1.12 -32.48 -4.26
C THR A 655 -0.63 -33.68 -3.45
N VAL A 656 0.02 -33.42 -2.32
CA VAL A 656 0.44 -34.45 -1.35
C VAL A 656 -0.16 -34.13 0.02
N GLU A 657 -0.82 -35.11 0.64
CA GLU A 657 -1.23 -35.00 2.04
C GLU A 657 -0.15 -35.59 2.94
N TYR A 658 0.40 -34.80 3.86
CA TYR A 658 1.44 -35.25 4.78
C TYR A 658 1.30 -34.54 6.13
N ASN A 659 1.26 -35.29 7.23
CA ASN A 659 1.09 -34.77 8.61
C ASN A 659 -0.08 -33.78 8.77
N GLY A 660 -1.20 -34.01 8.07
CA GLY A 660 -2.37 -33.12 8.10
C GLY A 660 -2.23 -31.85 7.27
N LEU A 661 -1.14 -31.69 6.52
CA LEU A 661 -0.90 -30.62 5.56
C LEU A 661 -1.30 -31.06 4.16
N THR A 662 -1.99 -30.18 3.45
CA THR A 662 -2.26 -30.30 2.02
C THR A 662 -1.19 -29.52 1.25
N LEU A 663 -0.21 -30.24 0.68
CA LEU A 663 0.94 -29.67 0.00
C LEU A 663 0.63 -29.54 -1.50
N THR A 664 0.47 -28.31 -2.00
CA THR A 664 0.04 -28.02 -3.38
C THR A 664 1.16 -27.51 -4.29
N HIS A 665 2.28 -27.06 -3.72
CA HIS A 665 3.46 -26.69 -4.50
C HIS A 665 4.64 -27.58 -4.18
N CYS A 666 5.50 -27.76 -5.18
CA CYS A 666 6.70 -28.55 -5.07
C CYS A 666 7.88 -27.84 -5.72
N LEU A 667 9.08 -28.14 -5.22
CA LEU A 667 10.32 -27.91 -5.93
C LEU A 667 10.52 -29.01 -6.96
N LYS A 668 10.67 -28.63 -8.24
CA LYS A 668 11.04 -29.58 -9.29
C LYS A 668 12.52 -29.93 -9.11
N ILE A 669 12.81 -31.20 -8.83
CA ILE A 669 14.17 -31.70 -8.76
C ILE A 669 14.68 -31.99 -10.18
N GLU A 670 15.30 -30.99 -10.79
CA GLU A 670 15.84 -31.00 -12.15
C GLU A 670 17.38 -30.94 -12.13
N THR A 671 18.05 -30.96 -13.28
CA THR A 671 19.53 -31.03 -13.34
C THR A 671 20.21 -29.87 -12.60
N VAL A 672 19.57 -28.70 -12.59
CA VAL A 672 20.09 -27.48 -11.95
C VAL A 672 19.65 -27.34 -10.49
N THR A 673 18.78 -28.21 -10.01
CA THR A 673 18.21 -28.09 -8.66
C THR A 673 19.22 -28.57 -7.62
N ARG A 674 19.46 -27.74 -6.60
CA ARG A 674 20.32 -28.05 -5.45
C ARG A 674 19.72 -27.43 -4.20
N ILE A 675 19.74 -28.19 -3.10
CA ILE A 675 19.45 -27.68 -1.76
C ILE A 675 20.70 -27.90 -0.92
N GLY A 676 21.19 -26.87 -0.24
CA GLY A 676 22.30 -26.97 0.72
C GLY A 676 21.84 -26.62 2.14
N PHE A 677 22.38 -27.30 3.15
CA PHE A 677 22.14 -26.97 4.57
C PHE A 677 23.27 -27.53 5.43
N THR A 678 23.33 -27.15 6.71
CA THR A 678 24.35 -27.65 7.66
C THR A 678 23.68 -28.09 8.95
N THR A 679 24.00 -29.29 9.42
CA THR A 679 23.57 -29.79 10.74
C THR A 679 24.72 -29.70 11.75
N THR A 680 24.40 -29.44 13.02
CA THR A 680 25.38 -29.35 14.11
C THR A 680 25.41 -30.59 15.00
N GLU A 681 24.39 -31.45 14.89
CA GLU A 681 24.25 -32.71 15.62
C GLU A 681 23.80 -33.82 14.64
N ASP A 682 23.73 -35.07 15.09
CA ASP A 682 23.12 -36.13 14.29
C ASP A 682 21.62 -35.80 14.10
N SER A 683 21.13 -35.79 12.85
CA SER A 683 19.74 -35.41 12.54
C SER A 683 19.10 -36.34 11.51
N THR A 684 17.80 -36.53 11.60
CA THR A 684 17.03 -37.31 10.62
C THR A 684 16.41 -36.37 9.59
N LEU A 685 16.87 -36.45 8.34
CA LEU A 685 16.26 -35.75 7.20
C LEU A 685 15.10 -36.57 6.64
N THR A 686 13.91 -35.98 6.60
CA THR A 686 12.73 -36.53 5.93
C THR A 686 12.38 -35.67 4.72
N LEU A 687 12.18 -36.30 3.55
CA LEU A 687 11.78 -35.68 2.29
C LEU A 687 10.49 -36.30 1.80
N VAL A 688 9.54 -35.46 1.36
CA VAL A 688 8.21 -35.89 0.93
C VAL A 688 7.95 -35.49 -0.52
N PHE A 689 7.55 -36.45 -1.34
CA PHE A 689 7.31 -36.32 -2.77
C PHE A 689 5.90 -36.76 -3.13
N ASN A 690 5.40 -36.35 -4.30
CA ASN A 690 4.24 -37.03 -4.88
C ASN A 690 4.65 -38.44 -5.37
N SER A 691 3.84 -39.46 -5.11
CA SER A 691 4.13 -40.90 -5.34
C SER A 691 5.16 -41.14 -6.45
N ALA A 692 6.39 -41.45 -6.01
CA ALA A 692 7.59 -41.56 -6.84
C ALA A 692 8.28 -42.93 -6.62
N ASP A 693 7.50 -43.96 -6.30
CA ASP A 693 8.01 -45.25 -5.88
C ASP A 693 8.93 -45.87 -6.95
N GLY A 694 10.12 -46.27 -6.50
CA GLY A 694 11.17 -46.80 -7.38
C GLY A 694 12.05 -45.74 -8.07
N LYS A 695 11.78 -44.44 -7.91
CA LYS A 695 12.71 -43.35 -8.23
C LYS A 695 13.64 -43.06 -7.06
N LYS A 696 14.73 -42.34 -7.33
CA LYS A 696 15.75 -41.98 -6.35
C LYS A 696 15.98 -40.47 -6.25
N ILE A 697 16.53 -40.06 -5.11
CA ILE A 697 17.07 -38.72 -4.84
C ILE A 697 18.51 -38.86 -4.33
N LYS A 698 19.39 -37.89 -4.59
CA LYS A 698 20.74 -37.89 -4.03
C LYS A 698 20.82 -37.01 -2.80
N ILE A 699 21.37 -37.56 -1.72
CA ILE A 699 21.77 -36.83 -0.52
C ILE A 699 23.27 -37.07 -0.37
N ASP A 700 24.07 -36.00 -0.40
CA ASP A 700 25.54 -36.04 -0.41
C ASP A 700 26.13 -36.96 -1.49
N GLY A 701 25.52 -36.92 -2.67
CA GLY A 701 25.91 -37.73 -3.82
C GLY A 701 25.48 -39.20 -3.76
N THR A 702 24.95 -39.67 -2.62
CA THR A 702 24.45 -41.04 -2.43
C THR A 702 22.98 -41.13 -2.82
N SER A 703 22.61 -42.13 -3.63
CA SER A 703 21.25 -42.29 -4.15
C SER A 703 20.35 -43.10 -3.20
N TYR A 704 19.26 -42.50 -2.73
CA TYR A 704 18.26 -43.11 -1.86
C TYR A 704 16.95 -43.39 -2.60
N PRO A 705 16.34 -44.58 -2.45
CA PRO A 705 15.05 -44.89 -3.06
C PRO A 705 13.92 -44.15 -2.33
N ILE A 706 13.00 -43.57 -3.09
CA ILE A 706 11.76 -43.00 -2.58
C ILE A 706 10.76 -44.15 -2.45
N THR A 707 10.22 -44.33 -1.24
CA THR A 707 9.26 -45.39 -0.91
C THR A 707 8.03 -44.77 -0.26
N ASP A 708 6.86 -45.05 -0.82
CA ASP A 708 5.58 -44.43 -0.47
C ASP A 708 5.66 -42.89 -0.49
N GLY A 709 6.41 -42.35 -1.45
CA GLY A 709 6.64 -40.91 -1.57
C GLY A 709 7.59 -40.30 -0.52
N ILE A 710 8.20 -41.10 0.36
CA ILE A 710 9.04 -40.61 1.46
C ILE A 710 10.48 -41.13 1.32
N VAL A 711 11.44 -40.29 1.73
CA VAL A 711 12.83 -40.67 2.01
C VAL A 711 13.17 -40.18 3.41
N SER A 712 13.74 -41.05 4.25
CA SER A 712 14.21 -40.70 5.59
C SER A 712 15.65 -41.20 5.77
N VAL A 713 16.57 -40.32 6.15
CA VAL A 713 18.02 -40.59 6.24
C VAL A 713 18.61 -39.94 7.48
N LEU A 714 19.39 -40.70 8.25
CA LEU A 714 20.19 -40.17 9.36
C LEU A 714 21.45 -39.50 8.80
N LEU A 715 21.68 -38.25 9.18
CA LEU A 715 22.80 -37.41 8.80
C LEU A 715 23.69 -37.16 10.03
N ALA A 716 25.00 -37.24 9.85
CA ALA A 716 25.97 -36.81 10.85
C ALA A 716 26.16 -35.29 10.80
N PRO A 717 26.66 -34.62 11.85
CA PRO A 717 26.97 -33.19 11.82
C PRO A 717 27.84 -32.80 10.61
N GLY A 718 27.42 -31.79 9.86
CA GLY A 718 28.19 -31.28 8.74
C GLY A 718 27.35 -30.59 7.67
N ALA A 719 28.00 -30.18 6.59
CA ALA A 719 27.35 -29.59 5.43
C ALA A 719 26.79 -30.70 4.52
N HIS A 720 25.52 -30.56 4.15
CA HIS A 720 24.78 -31.52 3.35
C HIS A 720 24.20 -30.90 2.08
N THR A 721 23.95 -31.74 1.09
CA THR A 721 23.34 -31.34 -0.18
C THR A 721 22.33 -32.35 -0.70
N ILE A 722 21.18 -31.86 -1.19
CA ILE A 722 20.18 -32.64 -1.91
C ILE A 722 20.25 -32.26 -3.39
N THR A 723 20.37 -33.26 -4.26
CA THR A 723 20.47 -33.08 -5.72
C THR A 723 19.74 -34.17 -6.48
N LYS A 724 19.55 -33.97 -7.79
CA LYS A 724 18.81 -34.91 -8.64
C LYS A 724 19.54 -36.25 -8.82
N ASP A 725 18.82 -37.35 -8.56
CA ASP A 725 19.07 -38.64 -9.22
C ASP A 725 18.09 -38.81 -10.40
N ASN A 726 16.80 -38.88 -10.09
CA ASN A 726 15.71 -38.88 -11.06
C ASN A 726 14.90 -37.58 -10.97
N PRO A 727 14.21 -37.16 -12.06
CA PRO A 727 13.27 -36.06 -11.98
C PRO A 727 12.08 -36.44 -11.08
N VAL A 728 11.96 -35.73 -9.97
CA VAL A 728 10.95 -35.88 -8.92
C VAL A 728 10.52 -34.50 -8.42
N ASN A 729 9.42 -34.44 -7.67
CA ASN A 729 8.82 -33.19 -7.20
C ASN A 729 8.78 -33.23 -5.67
N LEU A 730 9.60 -32.41 -5.02
CA LEU A 730 9.74 -32.36 -3.56
C LEU A 730 8.73 -31.35 -3.00
N TYR A 731 7.85 -31.80 -2.11
CA TYR A 731 6.76 -31.00 -1.56
C TYR A 731 7.03 -30.51 -0.14
N TYR A 732 7.83 -31.25 0.62
CA TYR A 732 8.13 -30.95 2.00
C TYR A 732 9.46 -31.59 2.41
N MET A 733 10.20 -30.92 3.28
CA MET A 733 11.40 -31.46 3.90
C MET A 733 11.50 -31.04 5.37
N GLU A 734 12.08 -31.91 6.17
CA GLU A 734 12.14 -31.77 7.63
C GLU A 734 13.45 -32.37 8.15
N LEU A 735 14.07 -31.70 9.13
CA LEU A 735 15.19 -32.20 9.91
C LEU A 735 14.83 -32.22 11.39
N GLN A 736 14.96 -33.40 12.00
CA GLN A 736 14.72 -33.66 13.43
C GLN A 736 15.96 -34.16 14.15
#